data_AF-A0A8H3EC20-F1
#
_entry.id   AF-A0A8H3EC20-F1
#
_cell.length_a   1.000
_cell.length_b   1.000
_cell.length_c   1.000
_cell.angle_alpha   90.00
_cell.angle_beta   90.00
_cell.angle_gamma   90.00
#
_symmetry.space_group_name_H-M   'P 1'
#
loop_
_entity.id
_entity.type
_entity.pdbx_description
1 polymer ?
#
loop_
_entity_poly.entity_id
_entity_poly.type
_entity_poly.pdbx_seq_one_letter_code
_entity_poly.pdbx_strand_id
1 'polypeptide(L)'
;MDSDDIDINDFLRHAGGALSEHLRSIIAQHPPSHLPVVTNDSADTANDLAAASILNSIDPDVFGCEEDDGCDDDEAHLATLPNYAAAPEKPPVAAGGGAGLSYRRALRECNISKTPEERREWIKVAVEYLSTSYSRAAPSTQRRHHRLAIMWQEFLLSFYPNLSRNRHWDSDVISALCTVFLTHLAMHTKAKGRKSGRIRSNTLKQWAHDLVILIRRFCLDKDTKAKAGEYLLVTKGLFAVIDKHVNFITFDLKLNRFPPEKTYIGRAELQLIYQAAFNSTENGLRPSYLQVVAATNIPFHTGCRIGSVCCSEAEYRKKGLFMKVRDADILVVEPGGFNTQASVPHVLRFHIAHVTKTHNLWFDTATIVVLMLLTRGILADIQNLDQLMKYDGPRIRVKDDCLDQPLILARGPRGLTLTKDACLAKNMGETLRSYGQLAKLPSYANFHGIRRDAANVFGIIRGAACAQMILGHEEQDSPFLHSYSKGTFNLPVSQMRLGEYDHTLDEIDQISLLRHHTEGMAVEALLCTPNSFAQGHQTRTSEAEAEDEPQDTGAAPIAEGPEESKTGPKARRTLTEAQQEDLNKNTEYSRAKANMDAHWEKMWSYFPLFAKQRYERTLNSLNKAMKNPDVIKSSEYKENEEAIKAYKLVLKNNRDHFEKIQRRLRRPYLDANQAEEQAAGAQGALDQPPEARAAAIERLSRPSELFTRPDNPTSSSESVRQQSLTQYYGISAIKDLHDPKFGHGFLTQECLSRLRNDDFYTFLRNNETTQIMEADMVLDPDQQDPGGEDEARDELLYEDTVLPFNDVEEIQVLQGDFMLVKKLWMFRLIRPILVEGILEAARKANGDKWVCFLCRELKHAKPEKWQDVHSSRGQLDRHVESCHSPWTRIMEKMLTEDKNVFICPTSSCEFKAPSIRAVQIHCLEDCPDFDTYQTIYRAHILPARSYRPKENSTRKRRIRELLAGRVVSEDTLRRIDWLSRTPLEDFVKQAKELGVAGKETEALGELIKEIAGLASDMIVDGILQDPNAGREVYDTYKEVATPDRVARLNAKLKERFPDPKA
;
A
#
# COMPACT_ATOMS: atom_id res chain seq x y z
N MET A 1 36.31 59.96 -25.28
CA MET A 1 37.60 59.33 -25.60
C MET A 1 37.69 57.96 -24.98
N ASP A 2 37.27 56.87 -25.60
CA ASP A 2 36.32 56.56 -26.68
C ASP A 2 36.63 55.08 -27.00
N SER A 3 35.56 54.27 -27.06
CA SER A 3 35.38 53.07 -27.92
C SER A 3 36.41 51.92 -27.78
N ASP A 4 36.13 50.65 -28.13
CA ASP A 4 35.14 50.12 -29.08
C ASP A 4 34.21 49.04 -28.51
N ASP A 5 33.10 48.81 -29.22
CA ASP A 5 32.02 47.87 -28.93
C ASP A 5 32.39 46.40 -29.13
N ILE A 6 31.74 45.52 -28.35
CA ILE A 6 31.51 44.10 -28.72
C ILE A 6 30.00 43.89 -28.78
N ASP A 7 29.46 43.61 -29.97
CA ASP A 7 28.04 43.37 -30.17
C ASP A 7 27.60 42.02 -29.57
N ILE A 8 26.99 42.09 -28.39
CA ILE A 8 26.42 40.95 -27.66
C ILE A 8 25.32 40.23 -28.46
N ASN A 9 24.66 40.89 -29.42
CA ASN A 9 23.61 40.26 -30.21
C ASN A 9 24.13 39.15 -31.14
N ASP A 10 25.38 39.22 -31.60
CA ASP A 10 25.94 38.22 -32.51
C ASP A 10 26.41 36.96 -31.76
N PHE A 11 26.86 37.13 -30.50
CA PHE A 11 27.11 36.02 -29.57
C PHE A 11 25.81 35.27 -29.22
N LEU A 12 24.71 36.00 -29.01
CA LEU A 12 23.39 35.43 -28.70
C LEU A 12 22.71 34.73 -29.89
N ARG A 13 23.18 34.95 -31.14
CA ARG A 13 22.73 34.18 -32.32
C ARG A 13 23.30 32.77 -32.38
N HIS A 14 24.44 32.51 -31.75
CA HIS A 14 25.20 31.25 -31.93
C HIS A 14 25.04 30.24 -30.79
N ALA A 15 24.49 30.63 -29.64
CA ALA A 15 24.35 29.75 -28.47
C ALA A 15 22.90 29.22 -28.29
N GLY A 16 22.58 28.05 -28.87
CA GLY A 16 21.35 27.30 -28.51
C GLY A 16 20.47 26.77 -29.66
N GLY A 17 21.02 26.51 -30.85
CA GLY A 17 20.28 25.96 -31.99
C GLY A 17 19.86 24.50 -31.82
N ALA A 18 18.56 24.29 -31.51
CA ALA A 18 17.73 23.11 -31.81
C ALA A 18 16.43 23.17 -31.00
N LEU A 19 16.54 23.36 -29.67
CA LEU A 19 15.39 23.34 -28.75
C LEU A 19 14.60 24.67 -28.78
N SER A 20 15.33 25.78 -28.92
CA SER A 20 14.75 27.12 -29.14
C SER A 20 13.94 27.16 -30.44
N GLU A 21 14.45 26.56 -31.51
CA GLU A 21 13.77 26.52 -32.81
C GLU A 21 12.55 25.61 -32.80
N HIS A 22 12.57 24.47 -32.10
CA HIS A 22 11.38 23.62 -31.99
C HIS A 22 10.24 24.31 -31.23
N LEU A 23 10.55 25.04 -30.14
CA LEU A 23 9.55 25.84 -29.42
C LEU A 23 9.08 27.06 -30.24
N ARG A 24 9.98 27.77 -30.92
CA ARG A 24 9.62 28.87 -31.85
C ARG A 24 8.77 28.36 -33.01
N SER A 25 9.04 27.14 -33.51
CA SER A 25 8.26 26.49 -34.57
C SER A 25 6.83 26.17 -34.10
N ILE A 26 6.66 25.61 -32.90
CA ILE A 26 5.32 25.37 -32.31
C ILE A 26 4.57 26.70 -32.08
N ILE A 27 5.25 27.74 -31.62
CA ILE A 27 4.66 29.09 -31.44
C ILE A 27 4.30 29.73 -32.80
N ALA A 28 5.12 29.54 -33.83
CA ALA A 28 4.88 30.06 -35.18
C ALA A 28 3.81 29.27 -35.97
N GLN A 29 3.57 28.00 -35.62
CA GLN A 29 2.48 27.18 -36.19
C GLN A 29 1.12 27.48 -35.54
N HIS A 30 1.10 28.09 -34.36
CA HIS A 30 -0.12 28.49 -33.64
C HIS A 30 -0.06 29.94 -33.12
N PRO A 31 0.06 30.95 -34.01
CA PRO A 31 -0.04 32.33 -33.59
C PRO A 31 -1.46 32.62 -33.06
N PRO A 32 -1.61 33.44 -32.00
CA PRO A 32 -2.92 33.80 -31.45
C PRO A 32 -3.64 34.85 -32.31
N SER A 33 -3.94 34.51 -33.56
CA SER A 33 -4.65 35.37 -34.50
C SER A 33 -6.14 35.03 -34.52
N HIS A 34 -6.90 35.57 -33.56
CA HIS A 34 -8.30 36.00 -33.70
C HIS A 34 -8.77 36.70 -32.41
N LEU A 35 -8.35 37.95 -32.23
CA LEU A 35 -9.09 38.95 -31.45
C LEU A 35 -9.53 40.05 -32.44
N PRO A 36 -10.81 40.44 -32.49
CA PRO A 36 -11.24 41.51 -33.36
C PRO A 36 -10.68 42.85 -32.83
N VAL A 37 -9.93 43.54 -33.67
CA VAL A 37 -9.57 44.95 -33.43
C VAL A 37 -10.83 45.77 -33.65
N VAL A 38 -11.45 46.23 -32.56
CA VAL A 38 -12.48 47.27 -32.63
C VAL A 38 -11.76 48.59 -32.83
N THR A 39 -11.83 49.14 -34.04
CA THR A 39 -11.37 50.49 -34.34
C THR A 39 -12.40 51.49 -33.81
N ASN A 40 -11.94 52.42 -32.96
CA ASN A 40 -12.73 53.60 -32.61
C ASN A 40 -12.88 54.49 -33.84
N ASP A 41 -14.11 54.60 -34.36
CA ASP A 41 -14.58 55.76 -35.11
C ASP A 41 -16.13 55.80 -35.02
N SER A 42 -16.69 57.01 -35.06
CA SER A 42 -18.10 57.36 -34.77
C SER A 42 -18.54 57.16 -33.31
N ALA A 43 -18.35 58.21 -32.51
CA ALA A 43 -19.12 58.45 -31.29
C ALA A 43 -20.17 59.52 -31.58
N ASP A 44 -21.45 59.15 -31.66
CA ASP A 44 -22.57 60.08 -31.59
C ASP A 44 -23.79 59.41 -30.96
N THR A 45 -24.53 60.16 -30.14
CA THR A 45 -25.81 59.82 -29.48
C THR A 45 -25.87 58.67 -28.44
N ALA A 46 -25.68 59.05 -27.18
CA ALA A 46 -26.53 58.76 -26.01
C ALA A 46 -27.14 57.35 -25.77
N ASN A 47 -26.63 56.64 -24.76
CA ASN A 47 -27.36 56.35 -23.50
C ASN A 47 -26.44 55.71 -22.42
N ASP A 48 -27.01 55.51 -21.21
CA ASP A 48 -26.48 54.71 -20.07
C ASP A 48 -25.51 55.39 -19.08
N LEU A 49 -25.97 56.50 -18.48
CA LEU A 49 -25.57 56.94 -17.14
C LEU A 49 -26.31 56.13 -16.05
N ALA A 50 -25.83 54.91 -15.71
CA ALA A 50 -26.44 54.12 -14.62
C ALA A 50 -25.54 53.03 -13.96
N ALA A 51 -24.24 53.29 -13.68
CA ALA A 51 -23.36 52.26 -13.08
C ALA A 51 -22.25 52.73 -12.11
N ALA A 52 -22.26 53.98 -11.64
CA ALA A 52 -21.11 54.58 -10.93
C ALA A 52 -21.41 55.21 -9.54
N SER A 53 -22.44 54.75 -8.82
CA SER A 53 -22.93 55.42 -7.59
C SER A 53 -22.96 54.55 -6.31
N ILE A 54 -22.29 53.39 -6.27
CA ILE A 54 -22.36 52.46 -5.11
C ILE A 54 -20.95 51.97 -4.69
N LEU A 55 -19.97 52.87 -4.57
CA LEU A 55 -18.66 52.56 -4.00
C LEU A 55 -18.10 53.63 -3.03
N ASN A 56 -18.83 54.69 -2.73
CA ASN A 56 -18.43 55.73 -1.77
C ASN A 56 -19.38 55.79 -0.56
N SER A 57 -19.19 54.87 0.40
CA SER A 57 -19.72 55.00 1.77
C SER A 57 -19.03 54.02 2.72
N ILE A 58 -17.76 54.29 3.06
CA ILE A 58 -17.10 53.74 4.25
C ILE A 58 -16.43 54.91 4.98
N ASP A 59 -16.70 54.97 6.27
CA ASP A 59 -16.40 56.07 7.19
C ASP A 59 -14.93 56.00 7.69
N PRO A 60 -14.12 57.07 7.61
CA PRO A 60 -12.70 57.03 7.96
C PRO A 60 -12.40 57.70 9.32
N ASP A 61 -13.09 57.31 10.40
CA ASP A 61 -12.90 57.95 11.72
C ASP A 61 -13.08 57.00 12.93
N VAL A 62 -12.30 55.90 13.00
CA VAL A 62 -12.11 55.13 14.26
C VAL A 62 -10.68 54.58 14.36
N PHE A 63 -10.12 54.60 15.57
CA PHE A 63 -8.83 54.05 16.03
C PHE A 63 -7.59 54.93 15.84
N GLY A 64 -7.32 55.75 16.87
CA GLY A 64 -5.96 56.02 17.32
C GLY A 64 -5.59 55.11 18.49
N CYS A 65 -4.31 54.70 18.51
CA CYS A 65 -3.50 54.31 19.66
C CYS A 65 -2.09 54.85 19.30
N GLU A 66 -1.56 55.82 20.03
CA GLU A 66 -0.73 55.61 21.23
C GLU A 66 0.61 54.91 20.93
N GLU A 67 1.68 55.66 21.19
CA GLU A 67 3.09 55.29 21.03
C GLU A 67 3.52 54.40 22.21
N ASP A 68 4.38 53.41 21.98
CA ASP A 68 5.32 52.97 23.01
C ASP A 68 6.56 52.29 22.37
N ASP A 69 7.72 52.48 23.01
CA ASP A 69 9.05 52.22 22.45
C ASP A 69 9.60 50.80 22.69
N GLY A 70 10.55 50.38 21.84
CA GLY A 70 11.73 49.64 22.31
C GLY A 70 12.13 48.31 21.64
N CYS A 71 13.31 48.33 21.00
CA CYS A 71 14.35 47.26 21.03
C CYS A 71 14.05 45.87 20.42
N ASP A 72 14.94 45.17 19.69
CA ASP A 72 16.31 45.45 19.20
C ASP A 72 16.54 44.69 17.86
N ASP A 73 17.64 45.00 17.18
CA ASP A 73 18.06 44.48 15.86
C ASP A 73 18.56 43.01 15.83
N ASP A 74 18.88 42.56 14.60
CA ASP A 74 19.66 41.36 14.19
C ASP A 74 18.93 40.03 13.87
N GLU A 75 18.45 39.89 12.62
CA GLU A 75 18.96 38.83 11.72
C GLU A 75 18.56 39.09 10.24
N ALA A 76 19.53 39.51 9.41
CA ALA A 76 19.32 39.84 8.01
C ALA A 76 19.60 38.66 7.06
N HIS A 77 18.88 38.65 5.92
CA HIS A 77 19.08 37.81 4.73
C HIS A 77 18.64 36.33 4.77
N LEU A 78 17.33 36.06 4.63
CA LEU A 78 16.76 35.20 3.57
C LEU A 78 15.21 35.11 3.51
N ALA A 79 14.48 36.21 3.76
CA ALA A 79 13.01 36.24 3.69
C ALA A 79 12.46 37.34 2.76
N THR A 80 12.06 36.98 1.53
CA THR A 80 11.27 37.85 0.63
C THR A 80 10.11 37.09 -0.02
N LEU A 81 9.12 36.75 0.79
CA LEU A 81 7.72 36.69 0.39
C LEU A 81 6.95 37.64 1.32
N PRO A 82 5.97 38.43 0.83
CA PRO A 82 5.29 39.41 1.69
C PRO A 82 4.53 38.76 2.83
N ASN A 83 4.81 39.19 4.05
CA ASN A 83 4.13 38.73 5.25
C ASN A 83 2.83 39.56 5.41
N TYR A 84 1.68 38.96 5.15
CA TYR A 84 0.37 39.60 5.35
C TYR A 84 -0.28 39.07 6.64
N ALA A 85 -0.43 39.95 7.63
CA ALA A 85 -0.98 39.63 8.94
C ALA A 85 -2.52 39.63 8.98
N ALA A 86 -3.05 39.01 10.05
CA ALA A 86 -4.42 39.08 10.59
C ALA A 86 -5.62 38.91 9.62
N ALA A 87 -6.33 37.79 9.77
CA ALA A 87 -7.72 37.66 9.33
C ALA A 87 -8.67 37.93 10.50
N PRO A 88 -9.82 38.60 10.29
CA PRO A 88 -10.82 38.83 11.34
C PRO A 88 -11.59 37.54 11.71
N GLU A 89 -12.53 37.69 12.65
CA GLU A 89 -13.06 36.64 13.52
C GLU A 89 -13.77 35.44 12.84
N LYS A 90 -13.98 34.38 13.63
CA LYS A 90 -14.37 33.04 13.15
C LYS A 90 -15.79 32.97 12.55
N PRO A 91 -15.96 32.48 11.31
CA PRO A 91 -17.25 31.98 10.82
C PRO A 91 -17.51 30.53 11.33
N PRO A 92 -18.78 30.06 11.31
CA PRO A 92 -19.14 28.74 11.83
C PRO A 92 -18.65 27.56 10.98
N VAL A 93 -18.66 26.38 11.61
CA VAL A 93 -18.32 25.05 11.04
C VAL A 93 -19.65 24.31 10.91
N ALA A 94 -20.15 23.94 9.71
CA ALA A 94 -19.68 22.80 8.93
C ALA A 94 -19.95 22.98 7.40
N ALA A 95 -19.84 21.89 6.62
CA ALA A 95 -19.74 21.72 5.15
C ALA A 95 -18.35 21.21 4.75
N GLY A 96 -18.26 19.91 4.51
CA GLY A 96 -17.00 19.18 4.35
C GLY A 96 -16.67 18.83 2.90
N GLY A 97 -15.42 19.02 2.48
CA GLY A 97 -14.79 18.32 1.34
C GLY A 97 -15.28 18.58 -0.10
N GLY A 98 -16.57 18.83 -0.32
CA GLY A 98 -17.17 18.97 -1.66
C GLY A 98 -16.91 20.31 -2.33
N ALA A 99 -16.70 21.38 -1.54
CA ALA A 99 -16.67 22.76 -2.03
C ALA A 99 -15.69 23.02 -3.20
N GLY A 100 -14.55 22.32 -3.27
CA GLY A 100 -13.63 22.44 -4.42
C GLY A 100 -14.12 21.77 -5.72
N LEU A 101 -14.94 20.72 -5.61
CA LEU A 101 -15.64 20.10 -6.75
C LEU A 101 -16.86 20.93 -7.14
N SER A 102 -17.64 21.40 -6.15
CA SER A 102 -18.78 22.29 -6.37
C SER A 102 -18.35 23.61 -7.02
N TYR A 103 -17.22 24.18 -6.62
CA TYR A 103 -16.61 25.34 -7.28
C TYR A 103 -16.30 25.05 -8.77
N ARG A 104 -15.67 23.91 -9.09
CA ARG A 104 -15.39 23.54 -10.48
C ARG A 104 -16.69 23.28 -11.27
N ARG A 105 -17.72 22.73 -10.65
CA ARG A 105 -19.05 22.54 -11.27
C ARG A 105 -19.66 23.90 -11.59
N ALA A 106 -19.75 24.82 -10.62
CA ALA A 106 -20.26 26.17 -10.83
C ALA A 106 -19.49 26.94 -11.92
N LEU A 107 -18.15 26.84 -11.97
CA LEU A 107 -17.36 27.40 -13.08
C LEU A 107 -17.67 26.76 -14.45
N ARG A 108 -18.06 25.48 -14.49
CA ARG A 108 -18.46 24.80 -15.72
C ARG A 108 -19.86 25.23 -16.15
N GLU A 109 -20.84 25.21 -15.25
CA GLU A 109 -22.20 25.65 -15.57
C GLU A 109 -22.19 27.11 -16.03
N CYS A 110 -21.44 27.98 -15.34
CA CYS A 110 -21.24 29.38 -15.78
C CYS A 110 -20.64 29.53 -17.20
N ASN A 111 -19.85 28.57 -17.66
CA ASN A 111 -19.30 28.60 -19.03
C ASN A 111 -20.26 28.03 -20.09
N ILE A 112 -21.30 27.30 -19.67
CA ILE A 112 -22.32 26.70 -20.55
C ILE A 112 -23.58 27.59 -20.59
N SER A 113 -23.85 28.31 -19.50
CA SER A 113 -24.95 29.28 -19.38
C SER A 113 -24.97 30.30 -20.51
N LYS A 114 -26.15 30.43 -21.13
CA LYS A 114 -26.35 31.27 -22.32
C LYS A 114 -26.58 32.73 -21.92
N THR A 115 -27.38 32.95 -20.87
CA THR A 115 -27.75 34.29 -20.41
C THR A 115 -26.65 34.93 -19.53
N PRO A 116 -26.53 36.27 -19.49
CA PRO A 116 -25.71 36.96 -18.49
C PRO A 116 -26.20 36.77 -17.05
N GLU A 117 -27.49 36.49 -16.84
CA GLU A 117 -28.14 36.35 -15.54
C GLU A 117 -27.75 35.04 -14.87
N GLU A 118 -27.92 33.90 -15.57
CA GLU A 118 -27.45 32.59 -15.10
C GLU A 118 -25.95 32.62 -14.76
N ARG A 119 -25.15 33.31 -15.60
CA ARG A 119 -23.72 33.47 -15.38
C ARG A 119 -23.40 34.24 -14.10
N ARG A 120 -24.15 35.32 -13.81
CA ARG A 120 -24.02 36.05 -12.54
C ARG A 120 -24.37 35.19 -11.33
N GLU A 121 -25.40 34.35 -11.41
CA GLU A 121 -25.75 33.46 -10.30
C GLU A 121 -24.71 32.33 -10.11
N TRP A 122 -24.24 31.69 -11.19
CA TRP A 122 -23.17 30.70 -11.08
C TRP A 122 -21.83 31.29 -10.63
N ILE A 123 -21.53 32.55 -10.95
CA ILE A 123 -20.41 33.30 -10.35
C ILE A 123 -20.60 33.37 -8.84
N LYS A 124 -21.75 33.85 -8.35
CA LYS A 124 -22.05 33.99 -6.92
C LYS A 124 -21.94 32.66 -6.16
N VAL A 125 -22.48 31.58 -6.72
CA VAL A 125 -22.33 30.21 -6.19
C VAL A 125 -20.86 29.77 -6.18
N ALA A 126 -20.10 30.06 -7.24
CA ALA A 126 -18.67 29.78 -7.29
C ALA A 126 -17.87 30.64 -6.29
N VAL A 127 -18.31 31.88 -6.00
CA VAL A 127 -17.70 32.76 -5.00
C VAL A 127 -17.74 32.10 -3.63
N GLU A 128 -18.94 31.73 -3.22
CA GLU A 128 -19.27 31.15 -1.93
C GLU A 128 -18.49 29.85 -1.67
N TYR A 129 -18.54 28.90 -2.61
CA TYR A 129 -17.84 27.61 -2.46
C TYR A 129 -16.32 27.75 -2.27
N LEU A 130 -15.66 28.75 -2.86
CA LEU A 130 -14.20 28.85 -2.67
C LEU A 130 -13.83 29.41 -1.30
N SER A 131 -14.60 30.37 -0.79
CA SER A 131 -14.38 30.98 0.54
C SER A 131 -14.35 29.93 1.65
N THR A 132 -15.22 28.91 1.54
CA THR A 132 -15.29 27.76 2.43
C THR A 132 -14.27 26.66 2.08
N SER A 133 -13.92 26.47 0.80
CA SER A 133 -13.03 25.38 0.37
C SER A 133 -11.57 25.51 0.84
N TYR A 134 -10.98 26.72 0.83
CA TYR A 134 -9.53 26.86 1.02
C TYR A 134 -9.13 26.74 2.49
N SER A 135 -9.85 27.43 3.37
CA SER A 135 -9.64 27.39 4.83
C SER A 135 -9.81 25.99 5.42
N ARG A 136 -10.70 25.18 4.81
CA ARG A 136 -11.02 23.79 5.20
C ARG A 136 -10.23 22.74 4.40
N ALA A 137 -9.31 23.14 3.52
CA ALA A 137 -8.52 22.21 2.72
C ALA A 137 -7.57 21.37 3.59
N ALA A 138 -7.51 20.06 3.34
CA ALA A 138 -6.61 19.17 4.08
C ALA A 138 -5.12 19.57 3.91
N PRO A 139 -4.24 19.34 4.91
CA PRO A 139 -2.82 19.72 4.86
C PRO A 139 -2.05 19.15 3.65
N SER A 140 -2.43 17.97 3.18
CA SER A 140 -1.90 17.38 1.94
C SER A 140 -2.26 18.17 0.69
N THR A 141 -3.48 18.71 0.62
CA THR A 141 -3.95 19.61 -0.44
C THR A 141 -3.30 20.98 -0.32
N GLN A 142 -3.18 21.55 0.88
CA GLN A 142 -2.48 22.83 1.09
C GLN A 142 -1.00 22.75 0.63
N ARG A 143 -0.27 21.70 1.03
CA ARG A 143 1.11 21.44 0.56
C ARG A 143 1.19 21.22 -0.96
N ARG A 144 0.15 20.68 -1.58
CA ARG A 144 0.07 20.52 -3.04
C ARG A 144 -0.10 21.87 -3.75
N HIS A 145 -1.00 22.72 -3.26
CA HIS A 145 -1.18 24.10 -3.75
C HIS A 145 0.12 24.91 -3.61
N HIS A 146 0.75 24.87 -2.42
CA HIS A 146 2.01 25.57 -2.17
C HIS A 146 3.15 25.10 -3.11
N ARG A 147 3.31 23.78 -3.31
CA ARG A 147 4.29 23.27 -4.29
C ARG A 147 4.00 23.76 -5.71
N LEU A 148 2.74 23.81 -6.13
CA LEU A 148 2.39 24.28 -7.47
C LEU A 148 2.63 25.79 -7.65
N ALA A 149 2.41 26.59 -6.60
CA ALA A 149 2.76 28.01 -6.60
C ALA A 149 4.28 28.23 -6.74
N ILE A 150 5.11 27.43 -6.05
CA ILE A 150 6.57 27.46 -6.22
C ILE A 150 6.94 27.06 -7.66
N MET A 151 6.39 25.96 -8.18
CA MET A 151 6.70 25.51 -9.55
C MET A 151 6.32 26.57 -10.61
N TRP A 152 5.26 27.35 -10.38
CA TRP A 152 4.90 28.49 -11.23
C TRP A 152 5.94 29.62 -11.15
N GLN A 153 6.37 30.00 -9.95
CA GLN A 153 7.39 31.04 -9.76
C GLN A 153 8.74 30.64 -10.36
N GLU A 154 9.19 29.39 -10.14
CA GLU A 154 10.43 28.85 -10.73
C GLU A 154 10.37 28.79 -12.27
N PHE A 155 9.21 28.44 -12.83
CA PHE A 155 8.98 28.51 -14.27
C PHE A 155 9.14 29.94 -14.81
N LEU A 156 8.52 30.94 -14.15
CA LEU A 156 8.68 32.33 -14.57
C LEU A 156 10.12 32.83 -14.45
N LEU A 157 10.82 32.54 -13.35
CA LEU A 157 12.24 32.92 -13.19
C LEU A 157 13.14 32.27 -14.25
N SER A 158 12.85 31.02 -14.64
CA SER A 158 13.66 30.27 -15.60
C SER A 158 13.45 30.70 -17.05
N PHE A 159 12.21 31.02 -17.44
CA PHE A 159 11.86 31.34 -18.84
C PHE A 159 11.70 32.85 -19.10
N TYR A 160 11.47 33.64 -18.05
CA TYR A 160 11.24 35.09 -18.12
C TYR A 160 12.01 35.82 -17.00
N PRO A 161 13.35 35.73 -16.95
CA PRO A 161 14.17 36.24 -15.83
C PRO A 161 14.02 37.77 -15.61
N ASN A 162 13.63 38.52 -16.63
CA ASN A 162 13.39 39.96 -16.55
C ASN A 162 12.00 40.32 -15.97
N LEU A 163 11.13 39.33 -15.71
CA LEU A 163 9.83 39.54 -15.09
C LEU A 163 10.01 39.65 -13.57
N SER A 164 9.69 40.82 -13.01
CA SER A 164 9.74 41.02 -11.56
C SER A 164 8.83 40.05 -10.81
N ARG A 165 9.32 39.52 -9.67
CA ARG A 165 8.60 38.55 -8.82
C ARG A 165 7.20 39.03 -8.40
N ASN A 166 7.04 40.34 -8.19
CA ASN A 166 5.77 40.94 -7.81
C ASN A 166 4.71 40.86 -8.93
N ARG A 167 5.15 40.69 -10.19
CA ARG A 167 4.29 40.53 -11.38
C ARG A 167 3.97 39.08 -11.71
N HIS A 168 4.52 38.09 -10.97
CA HIS A 168 4.29 36.67 -11.26
C HIS A 168 2.80 36.26 -11.21
N TRP A 169 1.96 37.05 -10.56
CA TRP A 169 0.51 36.84 -10.51
C TRP A 169 -0.27 38.03 -11.09
N ASP A 170 0.33 38.90 -11.90
CA ASP A 170 -0.44 39.90 -12.65
C ASP A 170 -1.36 39.22 -13.68
N SER A 171 -2.52 39.81 -13.93
CA SER A 171 -3.56 39.28 -14.81
C SER A 171 -3.10 39.08 -16.27
N ASP A 172 -2.22 39.95 -16.78
CA ASP A 172 -1.63 39.82 -18.11
C ASP A 172 -0.67 38.62 -18.20
N VAL A 173 0.20 38.44 -17.20
CA VAL A 173 1.13 37.30 -17.08
C VAL A 173 0.38 35.96 -16.99
N ILE A 174 -0.64 35.88 -16.13
CA ILE A 174 -1.43 34.65 -15.97
C ILE A 174 -2.16 34.28 -17.26
N SER A 175 -2.77 35.26 -17.93
CA SER A 175 -3.48 35.05 -19.20
C SER A 175 -2.55 34.52 -20.30
N ALA A 176 -1.35 35.09 -20.40
CA ALA A 176 -0.38 34.71 -21.43
C ALA A 176 0.30 33.35 -21.18
N LEU A 177 0.59 33.00 -19.92
CA LEU A 177 1.55 31.94 -19.60
C LEU A 177 0.98 30.71 -18.87
N CYS A 178 -0.25 30.72 -18.35
CA CYS A 178 -0.79 29.58 -17.60
C CYS A 178 -0.91 28.28 -18.43
N THR A 179 -1.26 28.39 -19.72
CA THR A 179 -1.34 27.27 -20.67
C THR A 179 0.05 26.72 -21.00
N VAL A 180 1.01 27.61 -21.26
CA VAL A 180 2.43 27.28 -21.50
C VAL A 180 3.03 26.54 -20.31
N PHE A 181 2.74 27.01 -19.09
CA PHE A 181 3.16 26.35 -17.85
C PHE A 181 2.57 24.94 -17.68
N LEU A 182 1.28 24.74 -17.96
CA LEU A 182 0.68 23.40 -17.93
C LEU A 182 1.30 22.46 -18.97
N THR A 183 1.62 22.95 -20.17
CA THR A 183 2.37 22.20 -21.19
C THR A 183 3.76 21.83 -20.67
N HIS A 184 4.50 22.80 -20.11
CA HIS A 184 5.83 22.58 -19.55
C HIS A 184 5.81 21.51 -18.44
N LEU A 185 4.90 21.63 -17.46
CA LEU A 185 4.73 20.64 -16.40
C LEU A 185 4.47 19.23 -16.97
N ALA A 186 3.63 19.11 -17.99
CA ALA A 186 3.29 17.82 -18.60
C ALA A 186 4.43 17.21 -19.44
N MET A 187 5.23 18.04 -20.11
CA MET A 187 6.39 17.60 -20.90
C MET A 187 7.57 17.16 -20.01
N HIS A 188 7.86 17.92 -18.95
CA HIS A 188 9.09 17.73 -18.16
C HIS A 188 8.90 16.87 -16.90
N THR A 189 7.68 16.76 -16.35
CA THR A 189 7.46 15.90 -15.18
C THR A 189 7.36 14.42 -15.56
N LYS A 190 8.26 13.61 -15.01
CA LYS A 190 8.20 12.14 -15.14
C LYS A 190 7.29 11.53 -14.08
N ALA A 191 6.52 10.50 -14.45
CA ALA A 191 5.71 9.77 -13.49
C ALA A 191 6.59 9.04 -12.46
N LYS A 192 6.17 9.06 -11.18
CA LYS A 192 6.85 8.31 -10.11
C LYS A 192 6.45 6.82 -10.19
N GLY A 193 7.37 5.96 -10.64
CA GLY A 193 7.16 4.51 -10.67
C GLY A 193 8.29 3.74 -11.38
N ARG A 194 8.27 2.41 -11.28
CA ARG A 194 9.26 1.51 -11.94
C ARG A 194 9.24 1.61 -13.47
N LYS A 195 8.09 1.98 -14.06
CA LYS A 195 7.96 2.32 -15.49
C LYS A 195 8.01 3.85 -15.61
N SER A 196 9.16 4.39 -16.04
CA SER A 196 9.45 5.83 -16.08
C SER A 196 8.76 6.57 -17.23
N GLY A 197 7.43 6.54 -17.27
CA GLY A 197 6.60 7.16 -18.30
C GLY A 197 6.28 8.65 -18.08
N ARG A 198 5.52 9.22 -19.02
CA ARG A 198 4.84 10.51 -18.87
C ARG A 198 3.79 10.45 -17.75
N ILE A 199 3.37 11.61 -17.23
CA ILE A 199 2.24 11.70 -16.28
C ILE A 199 0.95 11.13 -16.88
N ARG A 200 -0.03 10.84 -16.01
CA ARG A 200 -1.40 10.52 -16.44
C ARG A 200 -2.21 11.81 -16.62
N SER A 201 -3.19 11.77 -17.51
CA SER A 201 -4.14 12.88 -17.72
C SER A 201 -4.81 13.35 -16.43
N ASN A 202 -5.13 12.44 -15.50
CA ASN A 202 -5.73 12.80 -14.21
C ASN A 202 -4.79 13.62 -13.31
N THR A 203 -3.47 13.44 -13.43
CA THR A 203 -2.48 14.27 -12.73
C THR A 203 -2.47 15.69 -13.30
N LEU A 204 -2.53 15.83 -14.62
CA LEU A 204 -2.63 17.14 -15.28
C LEU A 204 -3.94 17.85 -14.92
N LYS A 205 -5.07 17.14 -14.93
CA LYS A 205 -6.38 17.66 -14.48
C LYS A 205 -6.35 18.14 -13.03
N GLN A 206 -5.63 17.44 -12.14
CA GLN A 206 -5.44 17.89 -10.75
C GLN A 206 -4.60 19.17 -10.67
N TRP A 207 -3.50 19.27 -11.41
CA TRP A 207 -2.69 20.50 -11.43
C TRP A 207 -3.44 21.68 -12.02
N ALA A 208 -4.25 21.48 -13.06
CA ALA A 208 -5.09 22.54 -13.59
C ALA A 208 -6.15 23.02 -12.58
N HIS A 209 -6.76 22.09 -11.84
CA HIS A 209 -7.68 22.43 -10.73
C HIS A 209 -6.97 23.18 -9.60
N ASP A 210 -5.80 22.71 -9.17
CA ASP A 210 -4.98 23.38 -8.17
C ASP A 210 -4.54 24.78 -8.67
N LEU A 211 -4.19 24.93 -9.95
CA LEU A 211 -3.79 26.20 -10.57
C LEU A 211 -4.96 27.18 -10.65
N VAL A 212 -6.17 26.73 -10.96
CA VAL A 212 -7.38 27.56 -10.94
C VAL A 212 -7.64 28.13 -9.53
N ILE A 213 -7.45 27.32 -8.47
CA ILE A 213 -7.53 27.79 -7.08
C ILE A 213 -6.44 28.84 -6.78
N LEU A 214 -5.20 28.61 -7.25
CA LEU A 214 -4.09 29.57 -7.07
C LEU A 214 -4.33 30.89 -7.83
N ILE A 215 -4.79 30.83 -9.08
CA ILE A 215 -5.16 32.00 -9.88
C ILE A 215 -6.20 32.83 -9.12
N ARG A 216 -7.29 32.22 -8.64
CA ARG A 216 -8.29 33.00 -7.88
C ARG A 216 -7.72 33.63 -6.60
N ARG A 217 -6.81 32.95 -5.90
CA ARG A 217 -6.24 33.45 -4.64
C ARG A 217 -5.22 34.57 -4.83
N PHE A 218 -4.35 34.44 -5.83
CA PHE A 218 -3.14 35.27 -5.96
C PHE A 218 -3.15 36.21 -7.17
N CYS A 219 -4.02 36.01 -8.17
CA CYS A 219 -4.04 36.85 -9.37
C CYS A 219 -4.54 38.26 -9.06
N LEU A 220 -3.69 39.24 -9.34
CA LEU A 220 -3.96 40.67 -9.20
C LEU A 220 -4.15 41.29 -10.58
N ASP A 221 -4.97 42.32 -10.67
CA ASP A 221 -5.03 43.17 -11.83
C ASP A 221 -3.68 43.90 -12.01
N LYS A 222 -3.24 44.06 -13.25
CA LYS A 222 -1.93 44.65 -13.55
C LYS A 222 -1.82 46.08 -13.04
N ASP A 223 -2.85 46.89 -13.27
CA ASP A 223 -2.79 48.34 -13.14
C ASP A 223 -3.38 48.80 -11.80
N THR A 224 -4.52 48.23 -11.39
CA THR A 224 -5.19 48.58 -10.12
C THR A 224 -4.69 47.78 -8.91
N LYS A 225 -3.94 46.69 -9.12
CA LYS A 225 -3.54 45.70 -8.10
C LYS A 225 -4.68 45.08 -7.28
N ALA A 226 -5.94 45.29 -7.68
CA ALA A 226 -7.10 44.61 -7.11
C ALA A 226 -7.08 43.10 -7.42
N LYS A 227 -7.82 42.27 -6.68
CA LYS A 227 -7.91 40.82 -6.97
C LYS A 227 -8.67 40.57 -8.27
N ALA A 228 -7.98 40.09 -9.30
CA ALA A 228 -8.53 39.88 -10.64
C ALA A 228 -8.82 38.42 -11.00
N GLY A 229 -8.33 37.46 -10.21
CA GLY A 229 -8.35 36.04 -10.57
C GLY A 229 -9.75 35.46 -10.86
N GLU A 230 -10.79 35.97 -10.20
CA GLU A 230 -12.17 35.52 -10.42
C GLU A 230 -12.77 36.05 -11.73
N TYR A 231 -12.68 37.37 -11.94
CA TYR A 231 -13.03 38.03 -13.20
C TYR A 231 -12.28 37.41 -14.39
N LEU A 232 -11.02 37.04 -14.20
CA LEU A 232 -10.23 36.39 -15.23
C LEU A 232 -10.69 34.95 -15.52
N LEU A 233 -10.94 34.15 -14.49
CA LEU A 233 -11.40 32.77 -14.64
C LEU A 233 -12.78 32.66 -15.28
N VAL A 234 -13.71 33.57 -14.92
CA VAL A 234 -15.10 33.52 -15.37
C VAL A 234 -15.39 34.52 -16.48
N THR A 235 -15.32 35.82 -16.21
CA THR A 235 -15.74 36.88 -17.15
C THR A 235 -14.85 36.93 -18.40
N LYS A 236 -13.55 36.65 -18.27
CA LYS A 236 -12.63 36.47 -19.42
C LYS A 236 -12.52 35.01 -19.90
N GLY A 237 -13.28 34.08 -19.32
CA GLY A 237 -13.36 32.69 -19.76
C GLY A 237 -12.07 31.86 -19.59
N LEU A 238 -11.10 32.30 -18.78
CA LEU A 238 -9.81 31.61 -18.66
C LEU A 238 -9.97 30.16 -18.16
N PHE A 239 -11.00 29.85 -17.36
CA PHE A 239 -11.28 28.47 -16.98
C PHE A 239 -11.60 27.57 -18.19
N ALA A 240 -12.35 28.07 -19.17
CA ALA A 240 -12.64 27.32 -20.41
C ALA A 240 -11.37 27.12 -21.24
N VAL A 241 -10.49 28.12 -21.30
CA VAL A 241 -9.18 28.03 -21.97
C VAL A 241 -8.32 26.95 -21.31
N ILE A 242 -8.23 26.95 -19.98
CA ILE A 242 -7.46 25.95 -19.21
C ILE A 242 -8.02 24.54 -19.41
N ASP A 243 -9.34 24.32 -19.32
CA ASP A 243 -9.93 22.97 -19.48
C ASP A 243 -9.77 22.44 -20.92
N LYS A 244 -9.97 23.30 -21.93
CA LYS A 244 -9.66 22.98 -23.35
C LYS A 244 -8.18 22.64 -23.54
N HIS A 245 -7.27 23.42 -22.97
CA HIS A 245 -5.83 23.21 -23.11
C HIS A 245 -5.33 21.94 -22.40
N VAL A 246 -5.89 21.60 -21.24
CA VAL A 246 -5.63 20.32 -20.56
C VAL A 246 -6.07 19.13 -21.42
N ASN A 247 -7.19 19.25 -22.13
CA ASN A 247 -7.59 18.25 -23.10
C ASN A 247 -6.60 18.21 -24.26
N PHE A 248 -6.25 19.35 -24.88
CA PHE A 248 -5.24 19.42 -25.95
C PHE A 248 -3.92 18.73 -25.57
N ILE A 249 -3.29 19.08 -24.43
CA ILE A 249 -2.07 18.42 -23.93
C ILE A 249 -2.29 16.91 -23.74
N THR A 250 -3.47 16.49 -23.29
CA THR A 250 -3.82 15.07 -23.11
C THR A 250 -3.95 14.33 -24.46
N PHE A 251 -4.36 15.00 -25.53
CA PHE A 251 -4.35 14.47 -26.89
C PHE A 251 -2.93 14.44 -27.47
N ASP A 252 -2.27 15.59 -27.54
CA ASP A 252 -0.94 15.77 -28.15
C ASP A 252 0.13 14.90 -27.50
N LEU A 253 0.29 15.00 -26.17
CA LEU A 253 1.29 14.20 -25.46
C LEU A 253 0.88 12.74 -25.26
N LYS A 254 -0.25 12.29 -25.84
CA LYS A 254 -0.82 10.94 -25.71
C LYS A 254 -0.84 10.46 -24.25
N LEU A 255 -1.21 11.35 -23.32
CA LEU A 255 -1.23 11.04 -21.89
C LEU A 255 -2.26 9.95 -21.61
N ASN A 256 -1.93 9.00 -20.73
CA ASN A 256 -2.88 7.92 -20.43
C ASN A 256 -4.17 8.51 -19.81
N ARG A 257 -5.29 8.24 -20.49
CA ARG A 257 -6.66 8.71 -20.16
C ARG A 257 -7.47 7.66 -19.44
N PHE A 258 -7.15 6.40 -19.68
CA PHE A 258 -7.80 5.28 -19.03
C PHE A 258 -7.46 5.36 -17.53
N PRO A 259 -8.47 5.30 -16.65
CA PRO A 259 -8.19 5.15 -15.24
C PRO A 259 -7.35 3.87 -15.03
N PRO A 260 -6.49 3.81 -14.00
CA PRO A 260 -5.99 2.50 -13.60
C PRO A 260 -7.17 1.58 -13.32
N GLU A 261 -6.99 0.32 -13.67
CA GLU A 261 -7.88 -0.77 -13.28
C GLU A 261 -8.27 -0.63 -11.81
N LYS A 262 -9.58 -0.66 -11.57
CA LYS A 262 -10.15 -0.42 -10.24
C LYS A 262 -10.07 -1.73 -9.45
N THR A 263 -9.08 -1.84 -8.58
CA THR A 263 -9.04 -2.90 -7.56
C THR A 263 -10.26 -2.86 -6.64
N TYR A 264 -10.96 -3.98 -6.50
CA TYR A 264 -11.92 -4.24 -5.43
C TYR A 264 -11.30 -5.26 -4.45
N ILE A 265 -11.65 -5.17 -3.17
CA ILE A 265 -11.09 -6.00 -2.10
C ILE A 265 -12.24 -6.30 -1.15
N GLY A 266 -12.90 -7.43 -1.37
CA GLY A 266 -14.08 -7.85 -0.63
C GLY A 266 -13.75 -8.89 0.43
N ARG A 267 -14.74 -9.73 0.71
CA ARG A 267 -14.68 -10.78 1.75
C ARG A 267 -13.55 -11.78 1.46
N ALA A 268 -13.49 -12.31 0.24
CA ALA A 268 -12.51 -13.32 -0.16
C ALA A 268 -11.06 -12.80 -0.10
N GLU A 269 -10.78 -11.61 -0.66
CA GLU A 269 -9.42 -11.04 -0.63
C GLU A 269 -8.96 -10.76 0.79
N LEU A 270 -9.83 -10.18 1.64
CA LEU A 270 -9.49 -9.91 3.03
C LEU A 270 -9.26 -11.21 3.82
N GLN A 271 -10.04 -12.26 3.58
CA GLN A 271 -9.85 -13.55 4.24
C GLN A 271 -8.48 -14.17 3.88
N LEU A 272 -8.07 -14.16 2.61
CA LEU A 272 -6.73 -14.60 2.19
C LEU A 272 -5.62 -13.74 2.83
N ILE A 273 -5.79 -12.42 2.85
CA ILE A 273 -4.88 -11.48 3.55
C ILE A 273 -4.77 -11.83 5.03
N TYR A 274 -5.89 -12.05 5.71
CA TYR A 274 -5.94 -12.34 7.14
C TYR A 274 -5.33 -13.69 7.49
N GLN A 275 -5.57 -14.74 6.69
CA GLN A 275 -4.98 -16.06 6.88
C GLN A 275 -3.46 -16.05 6.65
N ALA A 276 -2.99 -15.45 5.55
CA ALA A 276 -1.55 -15.34 5.28
C ALA A 276 -0.83 -14.51 6.36
N ALA A 277 -1.45 -13.40 6.79
CA ALA A 277 -0.92 -12.57 7.87
C ALA A 277 -1.01 -13.26 9.24
N PHE A 278 -2.07 -14.03 9.52
CA PHE A 278 -2.21 -14.85 10.73
C PHE A 278 -1.05 -15.82 10.86
N ASN A 279 -0.74 -16.57 9.80
CA ASN A 279 0.37 -17.53 9.78
C ASN A 279 1.73 -16.83 9.91
N SER A 280 1.89 -15.64 9.32
CA SER A 280 3.13 -14.85 9.44
C SER A 280 3.40 -14.24 10.83
N THR A 281 2.41 -14.27 11.73
CA THR A 281 2.46 -13.62 13.06
C THR A 281 2.29 -14.60 14.22
N GLU A 282 2.66 -15.86 14.02
CA GLU A 282 2.72 -16.86 15.09
C GLU A 282 3.88 -16.60 16.06
N ASN A 283 5.05 -16.22 15.54
CA ASN A 283 6.28 -16.00 16.32
C ASN A 283 6.50 -14.53 16.72
N GLY A 284 5.43 -13.73 16.78
CA GLY A 284 5.47 -12.30 17.13
C GLY A 284 4.50 -11.44 16.33
N LEU A 285 4.55 -10.11 16.53
CA LEU A 285 3.71 -9.12 15.83
C LEU A 285 2.19 -9.26 16.03
N ARG A 286 1.71 -10.19 16.84
CA ARG A 286 0.28 -10.50 16.99
C ARG A 286 -0.61 -9.32 17.43
N PRO A 287 -0.23 -8.45 18.39
CA PRO A 287 -1.00 -7.24 18.70
C PRO A 287 -1.09 -6.31 17.49
N SER A 288 0.04 -6.16 16.79
CA SER A 288 0.17 -5.41 15.55
C SER A 288 -0.75 -5.92 14.44
N TYR A 289 -0.95 -7.23 14.36
CA TYR A 289 -1.88 -7.91 13.44
C TYR A 289 -3.35 -7.66 13.80
N LEU A 290 -3.73 -7.81 15.08
CA LEU A 290 -5.11 -7.54 15.54
C LEU A 290 -5.54 -6.11 15.20
N GLN A 291 -4.65 -5.13 15.36
CA GLN A 291 -4.90 -3.74 14.95
C GLN A 291 -5.12 -3.58 13.44
N VAL A 292 -4.51 -4.42 12.59
CA VAL A 292 -4.77 -4.38 11.14
C VAL A 292 -6.17 -4.88 10.87
N VAL A 293 -6.52 -6.06 11.39
CA VAL A 293 -7.84 -6.67 11.21
C VAL A 293 -8.95 -5.74 11.70
N ALA A 294 -8.78 -5.08 12.85
CA ALA A 294 -9.70 -4.03 13.33
C ALA A 294 -9.81 -2.87 12.32
N ALA A 295 -8.65 -2.33 11.90
CA ALA A 295 -8.59 -1.17 11.01
C ALA A 295 -9.02 -1.46 9.57
N THR A 296 -9.09 -2.72 9.13
CA THR A 296 -9.66 -3.15 7.84
C THR A 296 -11.13 -3.55 7.94
N ASN A 297 -11.55 -4.20 9.04
CA ASN A 297 -12.94 -4.57 9.26
C ASN A 297 -13.84 -3.32 9.39
N ILE A 298 -13.40 -2.27 10.08
CA ILE A 298 -14.21 -1.04 10.20
C ILE A 298 -14.51 -0.43 8.80
N PRO A 299 -13.54 -0.15 7.91
CA PRO A 299 -13.80 0.26 6.52
C PRO A 299 -14.53 -0.79 5.66
N PHE A 300 -14.36 -2.09 5.91
CA PHE A 300 -15.07 -3.15 5.19
C PHE A 300 -16.58 -3.13 5.47
N HIS A 301 -16.96 -2.93 6.73
CA HIS A 301 -18.36 -2.83 7.15
C HIS A 301 -18.98 -1.45 6.90
N THR A 302 -18.22 -0.36 7.03
CA THR A 302 -18.79 1.00 7.00
C THR A 302 -18.52 1.76 5.71
N GLY A 303 -17.68 1.22 4.82
CA GLY A 303 -17.15 1.96 3.68
C GLY A 303 -16.32 3.20 4.06
N CYS A 304 -16.02 3.46 5.34
CA CYS A 304 -15.35 4.69 5.77
C CYS A 304 -13.91 4.80 5.22
N ARG A 305 -13.32 6.01 5.27
CA ARG A 305 -11.92 6.20 4.88
C ARG A 305 -11.01 5.74 6.01
N ILE A 306 -9.95 5.01 5.69
CA ILE A 306 -8.91 4.64 6.68
C ILE A 306 -8.27 5.86 7.38
N GLY A 307 -8.30 7.03 6.75
CA GLY A 307 -7.87 8.31 7.34
C GLY A 307 -8.84 8.94 8.35
N SER A 308 -9.96 8.28 8.63
CA SER A 308 -10.93 8.61 9.69
C SER A 308 -10.80 7.65 10.89
N VAL A 309 -10.43 6.39 10.63
CA VAL A 309 -10.11 5.40 11.69
C VAL A 309 -8.70 5.64 12.22
N CYS A 310 -7.71 5.59 11.33
CA CYS A 310 -6.33 5.98 11.59
C CYS A 310 -6.11 7.45 11.25
N CYS A 311 -5.04 8.04 11.79
CA CYS A 311 -4.70 9.42 11.51
C CYS A 311 -4.12 9.58 10.08
N SER A 312 -4.66 10.46 9.24
CA SER A 312 -4.16 10.63 7.87
C SER A 312 -2.85 11.43 7.76
N GLU A 313 -2.62 12.42 8.63
CA GLU A 313 -1.46 13.32 8.61
C GLU A 313 -1.00 13.67 10.04
N ALA A 314 0.27 14.01 10.25
CA ALA A 314 0.81 14.30 11.59
C ALA A 314 0.10 15.49 12.30
N GLU A 315 -0.36 16.49 11.55
CA GLU A 315 -1.15 17.61 12.10
C GLU A 315 -2.52 17.16 12.62
N TYR A 316 -3.15 16.19 11.96
CA TYR A 316 -4.43 15.63 12.41
C TYR A 316 -4.25 14.82 13.69
N ARG A 317 -3.06 14.25 13.92
CA ARG A 317 -2.73 13.59 15.20
C ARG A 317 -2.73 14.61 16.33
N LYS A 318 -2.07 15.77 16.12
CA LYS A 318 -2.07 16.88 17.09
C LYS A 318 -3.49 17.40 17.39
N LYS A 319 -4.38 17.37 16.40
CA LYS A 319 -5.80 17.80 16.53
C LYS A 319 -6.74 16.71 17.07
N GLY A 320 -6.25 15.50 17.35
CA GLY A 320 -7.11 14.38 17.79
C GLY A 320 -8.08 13.85 16.71
N LEU A 321 -7.83 14.13 15.42
CA LEU A 321 -8.70 13.76 14.30
C LEU A 321 -8.40 12.34 13.81
N PHE A 322 -8.77 11.36 14.64
CA PHE A 322 -8.72 9.92 14.42
C PHE A 322 -9.68 9.24 15.41
N MET A 323 -10.01 7.96 15.18
CA MET A 323 -10.90 7.22 16.08
C MET A 323 -10.19 6.90 17.41
N LYS A 324 -10.78 7.36 18.51
CA LYS A 324 -10.38 7.09 19.90
C LYS A 324 -11.07 5.83 20.44
N VAL A 325 -10.64 5.35 21.60
CA VAL A 325 -11.27 4.18 22.23
C VAL A 325 -12.75 4.46 22.57
N ARG A 326 -13.07 5.66 23.07
CA ARG A 326 -14.47 6.08 23.33
C ARG A 326 -15.38 6.14 22.09
N ASP A 327 -14.79 6.17 20.89
CA ASP A 327 -15.54 6.28 19.64
C ASP A 327 -16.00 4.89 19.13
N ALA A 328 -15.63 3.80 19.82
CA ALA A 328 -16.02 2.43 19.52
C ALA A 328 -16.61 1.75 20.78
N ASP A 329 -17.89 2.02 21.05
CA ASP A 329 -18.60 1.39 22.17
C ASP A 329 -18.94 -0.07 21.83
N ILE A 330 -18.79 -0.98 22.79
CA ILE A 330 -18.94 -2.43 22.58
C ILE A 330 -20.10 -2.92 23.44
N LEU A 331 -21.24 -3.14 22.77
CA LEU A 331 -22.43 -3.68 23.40
C LEU A 331 -22.36 -5.20 23.47
N VAL A 332 -22.84 -5.76 24.57
CA VAL A 332 -22.99 -7.21 24.74
C VAL A 332 -24.42 -7.57 24.39
N VAL A 333 -24.58 -8.49 23.44
CA VAL A 333 -25.89 -9.04 23.06
C VAL A 333 -26.21 -10.26 23.91
N GLU A 334 -25.20 -11.10 24.09
CA GLU A 334 -25.19 -12.33 24.87
C GLU A 334 -23.75 -12.62 25.31
N PRO A 335 -23.47 -13.50 26.29
CA PRO A 335 -22.11 -13.80 26.72
C PRO A 335 -21.19 -14.27 25.58
N GLY A 336 -20.26 -13.42 25.15
CA GLY A 336 -19.37 -13.65 23.99
C GLY A 336 -19.92 -13.14 22.63
N GLY A 337 -21.17 -12.69 22.56
CA GLY A 337 -21.77 -12.02 21.40
C GLY A 337 -21.69 -10.50 21.56
N PHE A 338 -20.95 -9.83 20.66
CA PHE A 338 -20.59 -8.41 20.82
C PHE A 338 -20.96 -7.60 19.57
N ASN A 339 -21.70 -6.50 19.73
CA ASN A 339 -21.90 -5.50 18.68
C ASN A 339 -20.97 -4.30 18.91
N THR A 340 -20.59 -3.57 17.86
CA THR A 340 -19.85 -2.30 17.98
C THR A 340 -20.71 -1.14 17.50
N GLN A 341 -20.83 -0.08 18.32
CA GLN A 341 -21.26 1.23 17.84
C GLN A 341 -20.01 2.04 17.47
N ALA A 342 -19.74 2.19 16.18
CA ALA A 342 -18.59 2.92 15.67
C ALA A 342 -19.00 4.36 15.29
N SER A 343 -18.52 5.34 16.05
CA SER A 343 -18.62 6.76 15.73
C SER A 343 -17.40 7.19 14.93
N VAL A 344 -17.54 7.31 13.60
CA VAL A 344 -16.45 7.83 12.76
C VAL A 344 -16.38 9.34 12.98
N PRO A 345 -15.21 9.91 13.39
CA PRO A 345 -15.12 11.28 13.89
C PRO A 345 -15.89 12.33 13.07
N HIS A 346 -16.95 12.86 13.70
CA HIS A 346 -17.75 14.02 13.31
C HIS A 346 -18.70 13.92 12.10
N VAL A 347 -19.06 12.74 11.59
CA VAL A 347 -20.13 12.66 10.55
C VAL A 347 -21.09 11.47 10.73
N LEU A 348 -20.59 10.25 10.92
CA LEU A 348 -21.42 9.04 10.83
C LEU A 348 -21.29 8.12 12.05
N ARG A 349 -22.42 7.58 12.48
CA ARG A 349 -22.50 6.50 13.49
C ARG A 349 -22.97 5.23 12.81
N PHE A 350 -22.30 4.12 13.08
CA PHE A 350 -22.62 2.81 12.53
C PHE A 350 -22.90 1.83 13.66
N HIS A 351 -23.92 1.00 13.47
CA HIS A 351 -24.07 -0.24 14.23
C HIS A 351 -23.47 -1.38 13.41
N ILE A 352 -22.43 -2.01 13.95
CA ILE A 352 -21.74 -3.15 13.35
C ILE A 352 -22.11 -4.36 14.21
N ALA A 353 -22.92 -5.26 13.65
CA ALA A 353 -23.40 -6.44 14.35
C ALA A 353 -22.28 -7.47 14.54
N HIS A 354 -22.41 -8.33 15.56
CA HIS A 354 -21.68 -9.60 15.60
C HIS A 354 -22.04 -10.45 14.37
N VAL A 355 -21.14 -11.34 13.99
CA VAL A 355 -21.41 -12.32 12.94
C VAL A 355 -22.10 -13.54 13.54
N THR A 356 -22.98 -14.18 12.78
CA THR A 356 -23.73 -15.38 13.18
C THR A 356 -23.16 -16.66 12.59
N LYS A 357 -22.43 -16.57 11.46
CA LYS A 357 -21.84 -17.71 10.74
C LYS A 357 -20.36 -17.88 11.09
N THR A 358 -19.92 -19.11 11.36
CA THR A 358 -18.54 -19.43 11.76
C THR A 358 -17.49 -19.01 10.71
N HIS A 359 -17.80 -19.17 9.42
CA HIS A 359 -16.91 -18.75 8.33
C HIS A 359 -16.68 -17.22 8.29
N ASN A 360 -17.59 -16.42 8.86
CA ASN A 360 -17.50 -14.96 8.93
C ASN A 360 -16.75 -14.43 10.16
N LEU A 361 -16.25 -15.28 11.07
CA LEU A 361 -15.58 -14.85 12.33
C LEU A 361 -14.45 -13.82 12.12
N TRP A 362 -13.70 -13.91 11.01
CA TRP A 362 -12.69 -12.92 10.62
C TRP A 362 -13.19 -11.47 10.52
N PHE A 363 -14.48 -11.29 10.27
CA PHE A 363 -15.16 -10.02 10.10
C PHE A 363 -15.94 -9.57 11.35
N ASP A 364 -15.89 -10.33 12.44
CA ASP A 364 -16.46 -9.95 13.74
C ASP A 364 -15.64 -8.79 14.36
N THR A 365 -16.04 -7.58 13.99
CA THR A 365 -15.32 -6.34 14.33
C THR A 365 -15.25 -6.13 15.83
N ALA A 366 -16.37 -6.36 16.53
CA ALA A 366 -16.46 -6.16 17.96
C ALA A 366 -15.54 -7.13 18.70
N THR A 367 -15.52 -8.40 18.29
CA THR A 367 -14.64 -9.41 18.90
C THR A 367 -13.17 -9.10 18.65
N ILE A 368 -12.79 -8.69 17.45
CA ILE A 368 -11.42 -8.26 17.15
C ILE A 368 -11.02 -7.01 17.96
N VAL A 369 -11.92 -6.02 18.08
CA VAL A 369 -11.67 -4.81 18.87
C VAL A 369 -11.55 -5.12 20.36
N VAL A 370 -12.45 -5.91 20.96
CA VAL A 370 -12.35 -6.25 22.38
C VAL A 370 -11.11 -7.10 22.69
N LEU A 371 -10.68 -8.00 21.81
CA LEU A 371 -9.40 -8.71 21.95
C LEU A 371 -8.21 -7.74 21.89
N MET A 372 -8.25 -6.71 21.04
CA MET A 372 -7.25 -5.66 20.99
C MET A 372 -7.23 -4.79 22.27
N LEU A 373 -8.39 -4.49 22.87
CA LEU A 373 -8.48 -3.76 24.15
C LEU A 373 -8.03 -4.62 25.35
N LEU A 374 -8.39 -5.91 25.36
CA LEU A 374 -7.97 -6.90 26.35
C LEU A 374 -6.44 -7.06 26.34
N THR A 375 -5.84 -7.21 25.16
CA THR A 375 -4.37 -7.36 25.00
C THR A 375 -3.61 -6.06 25.27
N ARG A 376 -4.29 -4.90 25.30
CA ARG A 376 -3.76 -3.62 25.82
C ARG A 376 -3.88 -3.50 27.35
N GLY A 377 -4.65 -4.36 28.02
CA GLY A 377 -4.89 -4.29 29.47
C GLY A 377 -5.75 -3.08 29.90
N ILE A 378 -6.58 -2.54 29.01
CA ILE A 378 -7.37 -1.30 29.25
C ILE A 378 -8.86 -1.54 29.49
N LEU A 379 -9.31 -2.79 29.50
CA LEU A 379 -10.63 -3.14 30.02
C LEU A 379 -10.66 -2.98 31.54
N ALA A 380 -11.79 -2.52 32.09
CA ALA A 380 -11.91 -2.22 33.53
C ALA A 380 -12.09 -3.50 34.36
N ASP A 381 -13.05 -4.36 33.98
CA ASP A 381 -13.50 -5.51 34.75
C ASP A 381 -13.00 -6.87 34.22
N ILE A 382 -12.33 -6.86 33.07
CA ILE A 382 -12.02 -8.06 32.29
C ILE A 382 -10.51 -8.15 32.08
N GLN A 383 -9.88 -9.14 32.73
CA GLN A 383 -8.43 -9.36 32.72
C GLN A 383 -8.01 -10.49 31.77
N ASN A 384 -8.92 -11.41 31.43
CA ASN A 384 -8.62 -12.59 30.62
C ASN A 384 -9.81 -13.02 29.72
N LEU A 385 -9.55 -13.98 28.83
CA LEU A 385 -10.52 -14.47 27.85
C LEU A 385 -11.72 -15.19 28.50
N ASP A 386 -11.53 -15.94 29.59
CA ASP A 386 -12.64 -16.63 30.24
C ASP A 386 -13.60 -15.68 30.95
N GLN A 387 -13.08 -14.59 31.54
CA GLN A 387 -13.91 -13.48 32.03
C GLN A 387 -14.66 -12.80 30.88
N LEU A 388 -13.99 -12.56 29.74
CA LEU A 388 -14.62 -11.94 28.56
C LEU A 388 -15.78 -12.77 28.01
N MET A 389 -15.61 -14.09 27.90
CA MET A 389 -16.65 -15.00 27.38
C MET A 389 -17.81 -15.21 28.35
N LYS A 390 -17.62 -14.93 29.66
CA LYS A 390 -18.66 -15.04 30.70
C LYS A 390 -19.30 -13.70 31.05
N TYR A 391 -18.86 -12.60 30.44
CA TYR A 391 -19.32 -11.26 30.77
C TYR A 391 -20.74 -11.04 30.23
N ASP A 392 -21.66 -10.72 31.13
CA ASP A 392 -23.11 -10.58 30.92
C ASP A 392 -23.61 -9.12 31.07
N GLY A 393 -22.74 -8.20 31.49
CA GLY A 393 -23.05 -6.77 31.56
C GLY A 393 -23.34 -6.18 30.17
N PRO A 394 -24.21 -5.15 30.06
CA PRO A 394 -24.73 -4.69 28.76
C PRO A 394 -23.70 -4.04 27.81
N ARG A 395 -22.54 -3.67 28.33
CA ARG A 395 -21.43 -3.05 27.58
C ARG A 395 -20.09 -3.37 28.21
N ILE A 396 -19.06 -3.51 27.40
CA ILE A 396 -17.68 -3.74 27.85
C ILE A 396 -17.09 -2.41 28.36
N ARG A 397 -16.78 -2.33 29.66
CA ARG A 397 -16.20 -1.11 30.25
C ARG A 397 -14.69 -1.01 29.96
N VAL A 398 -14.28 0.15 29.48
CA VAL A 398 -12.88 0.57 29.33
C VAL A 398 -12.53 1.50 30.50
N LYS A 399 -11.27 1.50 30.94
CA LYS A 399 -10.77 2.43 31.98
C LYS A 399 -10.87 3.89 31.49
N ASP A 400 -11.32 4.79 32.35
CA ASP A 400 -11.62 6.18 31.98
C ASP A 400 -10.39 6.94 31.45
N ASP A 401 -9.20 6.68 32.02
CA ASP A 401 -7.91 7.23 31.58
C ASP A 401 -7.47 6.76 30.17
N CYS A 402 -8.13 5.74 29.63
CA CYS A 402 -7.85 5.16 28.33
C CYS A 402 -8.85 5.59 27.24
N LEU A 403 -9.97 6.23 27.58
CA LEU A 403 -11.04 6.60 26.65
C LEU A 403 -10.58 7.56 25.54
N ASP A 404 -9.70 8.50 25.87
CA ASP A 404 -9.15 9.48 24.92
C ASP A 404 -7.93 8.98 24.10
N GLN A 405 -7.42 7.78 24.40
CA GLN A 405 -6.34 7.18 23.63
C GLN A 405 -6.81 6.81 22.21
N PRO A 406 -5.89 6.71 21.22
CA PRO A 406 -6.23 6.20 19.91
C PRO A 406 -6.75 4.76 20.00
N LEU A 407 -7.78 4.45 19.20
CA LEU A 407 -8.23 3.07 19.02
C LEU A 407 -7.13 2.25 18.35
N ILE A 408 -6.55 2.78 17.26
CA ILE A 408 -5.44 2.18 16.53
C ILE A 408 -4.13 2.90 16.86
N LEU A 409 -3.30 2.25 17.66
CA LEU A 409 -1.98 2.67 18.09
C LEU A 409 -0.92 2.55 16.99
N ALA A 410 0.01 3.50 16.93
CA ALA A 410 1.15 3.45 16.03
C ALA A 410 2.14 2.37 16.46
N ARG A 411 2.87 1.84 15.47
CA ARG A 411 3.82 0.74 15.63
C ARG A 411 5.21 1.26 15.97
N GLY A 412 5.87 0.61 16.92
CA GLY A 412 7.29 0.80 17.20
C GLY A 412 8.20 0.15 16.14
N PRO A 413 9.53 0.20 16.33
CA PRO A 413 10.49 -0.41 15.42
C PRO A 413 10.18 -1.88 15.09
N ARG A 414 10.32 -2.26 13.82
CA ARG A 414 9.97 -3.58 13.26
C ARG A 414 8.49 -4.00 13.45
N GLY A 415 7.63 -3.17 14.05
CA GLY A 415 6.23 -3.49 14.34
C GLY A 415 5.99 -4.39 15.56
N LEU A 416 7.06 -4.71 16.32
CA LEU A 416 7.04 -5.62 17.47
C LEU A 416 6.27 -5.05 18.67
N THR A 417 6.37 -3.73 18.88
CA THR A 417 5.70 -3.01 19.96
C THR A 417 4.66 -2.03 19.41
N LEU A 418 3.73 -1.63 20.27
CA LEU A 418 2.78 -0.55 20.01
C LEU A 418 3.17 0.66 20.88
N THR A 419 3.03 1.86 20.33
CA THR A 419 3.31 3.14 21.01
C THR A 419 2.00 3.81 21.43
N LYS A 420 2.04 4.86 22.25
CA LYS A 420 0.83 5.61 22.66
C LYS A 420 0.24 6.52 21.55
N ASP A 421 0.99 6.76 20.48
CA ASP A 421 0.58 7.60 19.35
C ASP A 421 -0.53 6.98 18.49
N ALA A 422 -1.31 7.80 17.78
CA ALA A 422 -2.25 7.30 16.77
C ALA A 422 -1.53 6.80 15.51
N CYS A 423 -1.92 5.63 15.01
CA CYS A 423 -1.36 5.06 13.78
C CYS A 423 -1.61 5.97 12.57
N LEU A 424 -0.61 6.07 11.68
CA LEU A 424 -0.80 6.77 10.41
C LEU A 424 -1.47 5.85 9.39
N ALA A 425 -2.50 6.36 8.73
CA ALA A 425 -3.22 5.65 7.66
C ALA A 425 -2.29 5.18 6.53
N LYS A 426 -1.21 5.92 6.26
CA LYS A 426 -0.13 5.51 5.33
C LYS A 426 0.54 4.20 5.77
N ASN A 427 0.97 4.11 7.02
CA ASN A 427 1.67 2.95 7.58
C ASN A 427 0.74 1.71 7.59
N MET A 428 -0.54 1.94 7.88
CA MET A 428 -1.56 0.88 7.79
C MET A 428 -1.75 0.42 6.34
N GLY A 429 -1.81 1.33 5.37
CA GLY A 429 -1.88 0.99 3.93
C GLY A 429 -0.65 0.27 3.39
N GLU A 430 0.56 0.61 3.87
CA GLU A 430 1.79 -0.12 3.56
C GLU A 430 1.78 -1.54 4.15
N THR A 431 1.20 -1.71 5.35
CA THR A 431 1.01 -3.03 5.98
C THR A 431 0.03 -3.90 5.22
N LEU A 432 -1.16 -3.37 4.88
CA LEU A 432 -2.17 -4.08 4.09
C LEU A 432 -1.59 -4.55 2.75
N ARG A 433 -0.78 -3.73 2.09
CA ARG A 433 -0.07 -4.12 0.86
C ARG A 433 0.92 -5.26 1.11
N SER A 434 1.70 -5.19 2.20
CA SER A 434 2.64 -6.26 2.56
C SER A 434 1.91 -7.58 2.81
N TYR A 435 0.81 -7.58 3.55
CA TYR A 435 0.00 -8.78 3.79
C TYR A 435 -0.68 -9.29 2.51
N GLY A 436 -1.13 -8.41 1.61
CA GLY A 436 -1.59 -8.80 0.26
C GLY A 436 -0.51 -9.54 -0.54
N GLN A 437 0.74 -9.08 -0.48
CA GLN A 437 1.88 -9.76 -1.10
C GLN A 437 2.23 -11.10 -0.42
N LEU A 438 1.98 -11.26 0.88
CA LEU A 438 2.09 -12.55 1.56
C LEU A 438 1.01 -13.53 1.04
N ALA A 439 -0.22 -13.03 0.87
CA ALA A 439 -1.38 -13.75 0.33
C ALA A 439 -1.36 -13.93 -1.20
N LYS A 440 -0.25 -13.63 -1.87
CA LYS A 440 -0.06 -13.73 -3.34
C LYS A 440 -0.99 -12.86 -4.19
N LEU A 441 -1.80 -12.01 -3.58
CA LEU A 441 -2.61 -11.02 -4.30
C LEU A 441 -1.69 -10.05 -5.08
N PRO A 442 -2.13 -9.57 -6.27
CA PRO A 442 -1.44 -8.51 -6.98
C PRO A 442 -1.09 -7.33 -6.07
N SER A 443 0.03 -6.67 -6.35
CA SER A 443 0.72 -5.70 -5.46
C SER A 443 -0.04 -4.42 -5.07
N TYR A 444 -1.33 -4.37 -5.37
CA TYR A 444 -2.23 -3.24 -5.28
C TYR A 444 -3.19 -3.30 -4.08
N ALA A 445 -3.10 -4.28 -3.17
CA ALA A 445 -3.95 -4.33 -1.97
C ALA A 445 -3.91 -2.99 -1.20
N ASN A 446 -5.06 -2.33 -1.04
CA ASN A 446 -5.17 -0.95 -0.54
C ASN A 446 -6.58 -0.62 0.00
N PHE A 447 -6.68 0.32 0.95
CA PHE A 447 -7.94 0.71 1.59
C PHE A 447 -8.97 1.38 0.65
N HIS A 448 -8.55 1.99 -0.46
CA HIS A 448 -9.51 2.46 -1.45
C HIS A 448 -10.14 1.31 -2.24
N GLY A 449 -9.53 0.11 -2.28
CA GLY A 449 -10.15 -1.10 -2.81
C GLY A 449 -11.29 -1.57 -1.91
N ILE A 450 -11.03 -1.68 -0.60
CA ILE A 450 -12.04 -2.03 0.42
C ILE A 450 -13.23 -1.04 0.38
N ARG A 451 -12.97 0.27 0.39
CA ARG A 451 -14.04 1.28 0.28
C ARG A 451 -14.81 1.22 -1.04
N ARG A 452 -14.17 0.86 -2.16
CA ARG A 452 -14.86 0.72 -3.45
C ARG A 452 -15.70 -0.56 -3.52
N ASP A 453 -15.23 -1.64 -2.90
CA ASP A 453 -15.98 -2.89 -2.77
C ASP A 453 -17.23 -2.70 -1.93
N ALA A 454 -17.09 -2.08 -0.74
CA ALA A 454 -18.21 -1.70 0.10
C ALA A 454 -19.20 -0.77 -0.63
N ALA A 455 -18.70 0.26 -1.33
CA ALA A 455 -19.53 1.15 -2.13
C ALA A 455 -20.34 0.43 -3.23
N ASN A 456 -19.73 -0.56 -3.90
CA ASN A 456 -20.39 -1.33 -4.96
C ASN A 456 -21.50 -2.20 -4.38
N VAL A 457 -21.18 -2.98 -3.34
CA VAL A 457 -22.14 -3.90 -2.69
C VAL A 457 -23.31 -3.16 -2.05
N PHE A 458 -23.09 -2.00 -1.39
CA PHE A 458 -24.21 -1.18 -0.92
C PHE A 458 -25.04 -0.56 -2.06
N GLY A 459 -24.39 -0.25 -3.18
CA GLY A 459 -25.04 0.31 -4.36
C GLY A 459 -25.96 -0.69 -5.05
N ILE A 460 -25.59 -1.97 -5.04
CA ILE A 460 -26.42 -3.09 -5.49
C ILE A 460 -27.54 -3.32 -4.45
N ILE A 461 -27.20 -3.72 -3.21
CA ILE A 461 -28.18 -4.17 -2.20
C ILE A 461 -29.22 -3.10 -1.80
N ARG A 462 -28.89 -1.80 -1.83
CA ARG A 462 -29.77 -0.71 -1.35
C ARG A 462 -29.80 0.52 -2.28
N GLY A 463 -29.32 0.40 -3.52
CA GLY A 463 -29.26 1.51 -4.45
C GLY A 463 -28.17 2.56 -4.15
N ALA A 464 -27.86 3.37 -5.16
CA ALA A 464 -26.77 4.34 -5.12
C ALA A 464 -26.91 5.41 -4.01
N ALA A 465 -28.15 5.84 -3.69
CA ALA A 465 -28.42 6.84 -2.65
C ALA A 465 -28.03 6.36 -1.25
N CYS A 466 -28.38 5.11 -0.91
CA CYS A 466 -27.99 4.50 0.36
C CYS A 466 -26.47 4.33 0.43
N ALA A 467 -25.83 3.90 -0.66
CA ALA A 467 -24.37 3.83 -0.75
C ALA A 467 -23.69 5.21 -0.57
N GLN A 468 -24.21 6.27 -1.18
CA GLN A 468 -23.72 7.65 -0.97
C GLN A 468 -23.82 8.07 0.49
N MET A 469 -24.96 7.82 1.15
CA MET A 469 -25.15 8.10 2.58
C MET A 469 -24.14 7.34 3.46
N ILE A 470 -24.00 6.03 3.27
CA ILE A 470 -23.02 5.19 3.99
C ILE A 470 -21.58 5.72 3.81
N LEU A 471 -21.25 6.16 2.60
CA LEU A 471 -19.92 6.67 2.27
C LEU A 471 -19.65 8.07 2.84
N GLY A 472 -20.65 8.76 3.39
CA GLY A 472 -20.55 10.15 3.84
C GLY A 472 -20.40 11.11 2.68
N HIS A 473 -21.17 10.89 1.61
CA HIS A 473 -21.32 11.84 0.51
C HIS A 473 -22.65 12.59 0.71
N GLU A 474 -22.55 13.84 1.17
CA GLU A 474 -23.69 14.73 1.48
C GLU A 474 -24.38 15.19 0.18
N GLU A 475 -25.25 14.34 -0.39
CA GLU A 475 -26.09 14.69 -1.57
C GLU A 475 -27.61 14.65 -1.28
N GLN A 476 -28.02 14.30 -0.06
CA GLN A 476 -29.44 14.30 0.36
C GLN A 476 -29.60 14.98 1.72
N ASP A 477 -29.69 16.31 1.72
CA ASP A 477 -30.05 17.10 2.89
C ASP A 477 -31.58 17.04 3.10
N SER A 478 -32.09 15.85 3.45
CA SER A 478 -33.53 15.62 3.60
C SER A 478 -33.94 15.74 5.07
N PRO A 479 -35.08 16.39 5.38
CA PRO A 479 -35.61 16.42 6.75
C PRO A 479 -35.94 15.03 7.31
N PHE A 480 -36.09 14.01 6.45
CA PHE A 480 -36.15 12.62 6.92
C PHE A 480 -34.82 12.16 7.52
N LEU A 481 -33.69 12.46 6.88
CA LEU A 481 -32.38 12.06 7.42
C LEU A 481 -32.01 12.79 8.71
N HIS A 482 -32.49 14.02 8.93
CA HIS A 482 -32.26 14.76 10.18
C HIS A 482 -33.24 14.44 11.30
N SER A 483 -34.55 14.37 11.01
CA SER A 483 -35.59 14.33 12.05
C SER A 483 -36.16 12.94 12.32
N TYR A 484 -36.08 12.01 11.36
CA TYR A 484 -36.77 10.71 11.44
C TYR A 484 -35.83 9.50 11.32
N SER A 485 -34.69 9.64 10.63
CA SER A 485 -33.68 8.61 10.51
C SER A 485 -32.59 8.77 11.58
N LYS A 486 -31.96 7.65 11.98
CA LYS A 486 -30.66 7.68 12.70
C LYS A 486 -29.48 7.64 11.72
N GLY A 487 -29.71 8.04 10.46
CA GLY A 487 -28.77 7.94 9.36
C GLY A 487 -28.27 6.52 9.17
N THR A 488 -26.95 6.38 9.07
CA THR A 488 -26.25 5.09 8.91
C THR A 488 -26.39 4.13 10.10
N PHE A 489 -26.89 4.57 11.26
CA PHE A 489 -27.04 3.71 12.43
C PHE A 489 -28.18 2.70 12.28
N ASN A 490 -29.21 3.01 11.48
CA ASN A 490 -30.33 2.12 11.21
C ASN A 490 -30.02 1.07 10.11
N LEU A 491 -28.85 1.12 9.49
CA LEU A 491 -28.51 0.24 8.38
C LEU A 491 -27.77 -1.02 8.87
N PRO A 492 -28.23 -2.24 8.54
CA PRO A 492 -27.58 -3.50 8.89
C PRO A 492 -26.35 -3.75 7.99
N VAL A 493 -25.35 -2.89 8.10
CA VAL A 493 -24.20 -2.84 7.18
C VAL A 493 -23.34 -4.11 7.24
N SER A 494 -23.34 -4.83 8.36
CA SER A 494 -22.59 -6.08 8.49
C SER A 494 -23.21 -7.20 7.68
N GLN A 495 -24.51 -7.39 7.80
CA GLN A 495 -25.29 -8.38 7.07
C GLN A 495 -25.17 -8.16 5.56
N MET A 496 -25.30 -6.91 5.10
CA MET A 496 -25.11 -6.53 3.69
C MET A 496 -23.69 -6.83 3.17
N ARG A 497 -22.68 -6.81 4.02
CA ARG A 497 -21.27 -7.02 3.62
C ARG A 497 -20.81 -8.47 3.74
N LEU A 498 -21.61 -9.31 4.38
CA LEU A 498 -21.32 -10.73 4.63
C LEU A 498 -22.18 -11.70 3.80
N GLY A 499 -23.01 -11.17 2.90
CA GLY A 499 -23.88 -11.93 2.02
C GLY A 499 -25.21 -12.35 2.64
N GLU A 500 -25.55 -11.83 3.83
CA GLU A 500 -26.75 -12.26 4.56
C GLU A 500 -28.05 -11.67 4.00
N TYR A 501 -27.97 -10.67 3.10
CA TYR A 501 -29.12 -10.12 2.37
C TYR A 501 -29.20 -10.58 0.91
N ASP A 502 -28.26 -11.38 0.40
CA ASP A 502 -28.17 -11.68 -1.03
C ASP A 502 -29.43 -12.41 -1.53
N HIS A 503 -30.01 -13.28 -0.70
CA HIS A 503 -31.28 -13.98 -0.95
C HIS A 503 -32.52 -13.07 -0.98
N THR A 504 -32.41 -11.80 -0.58
CA THR A 504 -33.52 -10.82 -0.61
C THR A 504 -33.49 -9.89 -1.83
N LEU A 505 -32.49 -10.07 -2.70
CA LEU A 505 -32.32 -9.32 -3.94
C LEU A 505 -33.06 -10.03 -5.08
N ASP A 506 -33.41 -9.26 -6.11
CA ASP A 506 -33.83 -9.86 -7.38
C ASP A 506 -32.68 -10.63 -8.07
N GLU A 507 -33.02 -11.43 -9.08
CA GLU A 507 -32.05 -12.27 -9.79
C GLU A 507 -30.94 -11.46 -10.49
N ILE A 508 -31.24 -10.22 -10.93
CA ILE A 508 -30.30 -9.37 -11.66
C ILE A 508 -29.22 -8.84 -10.71
N ASP A 509 -29.62 -8.41 -9.52
CA ASP A 509 -28.71 -7.97 -8.45
C ASP A 509 -27.93 -9.15 -7.85
N GLN A 510 -28.54 -10.34 -7.70
CA GLN A 510 -27.81 -11.57 -7.33
C GLN A 510 -26.73 -11.94 -8.34
N ILE A 511 -27.06 -11.94 -9.65
CA ILE A 511 -26.09 -12.18 -10.73
C ILE A 511 -24.98 -11.11 -10.71
N SER A 512 -25.32 -9.85 -10.43
CA SER A 512 -24.37 -8.74 -10.34
C SER A 512 -23.39 -8.89 -9.16
N LEU A 513 -23.85 -9.35 -8.00
CA LEU A 513 -22.98 -9.71 -6.86
C LEU A 513 -22.11 -10.94 -7.17
N LEU A 514 -22.68 -12.00 -7.75
CA LEU A 514 -21.94 -13.20 -8.12
C LEU A 514 -20.82 -12.88 -9.11
N ARG A 515 -21.10 -12.04 -10.11
CA ARG A 515 -20.10 -11.53 -11.06
C ARG A 515 -19.01 -10.72 -10.35
N HIS A 516 -19.39 -9.79 -9.47
CA HIS A 516 -18.44 -8.99 -8.69
C HIS A 516 -17.52 -9.86 -7.81
N HIS A 517 -18.02 -10.98 -7.28
CA HIS A 517 -17.23 -11.94 -6.51
C HIS A 517 -16.32 -12.83 -7.36
N THR A 518 -16.78 -13.26 -8.54
CA THR A 518 -16.01 -14.14 -9.46
C THR A 518 -14.93 -13.38 -10.24
N GLU A 519 -15.10 -12.09 -10.51
CA GLU A 519 -14.06 -11.19 -11.05
C GLU A 519 -13.04 -10.73 -9.96
N GLY A 520 -13.12 -11.28 -8.74
CA GLY A 520 -12.30 -10.91 -7.58
C GLY A 520 -10.82 -11.31 -7.68
N MET A 521 -9.94 -10.48 -7.09
CA MET A 521 -8.48 -10.74 -7.03
C MET A 521 -8.14 -12.03 -6.26
N ALA A 522 -9.03 -12.52 -5.40
CA ALA A 522 -8.87 -13.79 -4.70
C ALA A 522 -8.84 -14.98 -5.68
N VAL A 523 -9.63 -14.95 -6.76
CA VAL A 523 -9.67 -16.02 -7.77
C VAL A 523 -8.33 -16.07 -8.52
N GLU A 524 -7.81 -14.92 -8.96
CA GLU A 524 -6.48 -14.81 -9.58
C GLU A 524 -5.39 -15.35 -8.65
N ALA A 525 -5.38 -14.97 -7.37
CA ALA A 525 -4.38 -15.44 -6.41
C ALA A 525 -4.44 -16.95 -6.14
N LEU A 526 -5.63 -17.55 -6.12
CA LEU A 526 -5.80 -19.00 -5.98
C LEU A 526 -5.32 -19.73 -7.24
N LEU A 527 -5.69 -19.27 -8.43
CA LEU A 527 -5.24 -19.83 -9.71
C LEU A 527 -3.72 -19.69 -9.92
N CYS A 528 -3.12 -18.57 -9.50
CA CYS A 528 -1.69 -18.32 -9.60
C CYS A 528 -0.84 -18.93 -8.47
N THR A 529 -1.45 -19.61 -7.50
CA THR A 529 -0.70 -20.31 -6.44
C THR A 529 -0.66 -21.82 -6.72
N PRO A 530 0.39 -22.35 -7.39
CA PRO A 530 0.49 -23.78 -7.65
C PRO A 530 0.62 -24.54 -6.33
N ASN A 531 -0.47 -25.20 -5.91
CA ASN A 531 -0.68 -26.18 -4.79
C ASN A 531 0.08 -25.99 -3.46
N SER A 532 0.74 -24.86 -3.23
CA SER A 532 1.77 -24.68 -2.20
C SER A 532 1.23 -24.26 -0.84
N PHE A 533 -0.07 -23.94 -0.73
CA PHE A 533 -0.75 -23.80 0.56
C PHE A 533 -0.70 -25.10 1.40
N ALA A 534 -0.56 -26.26 0.76
CA ALA A 534 -0.42 -27.55 1.45
C ALA A 534 0.98 -27.81 2.06
N GLN A 535 2.00 -26.96 1.82
CA GLN A 535 3.40 -27.25 2.20
C GLN A 535 4.12 -26.12 2.97
N GLY A 536 3.48 -24.97 3.19
CA GLY A 536 4.18 -23.74 3.58
C GLY A 536 4.26 -23.42 5.08
N HIS A 537 5.29 -23.89 5.80
CA HIS A 537 5.67 -23.27 7.09
C HIS A 537 7.18 -23.13 7.41
N GLN A 538 8.09 -23.73 6.63
CA GLN A 538 9.51 -23.91 7.05
C GLN A 538 10.59 -23.01 6.38
N THR A 539 10.26 -22.12 5.45
CA THR A 539 11.28 -21.54 4.53
C THR A 539 11.59 -20.04 4.67
N ARG A 540 10.97 -19.29 5.60
CA ARG A 540 10.89 -17.81 5.46
C ARG A 540 11.70 -16.91 6.41
N THR A 541 12.51 -17.45 7.32
CA THR A 541 13.29 -16.65 8.28
C THR A 541 14.68 -16.20 7.79
N SER A 542 15.22 -16.75 6.70
CA SER A 542 16.65 -16.59 6.34
C SER A 542 16.99 -15.54 5.28
N GLU A 543 16.04 -14.76 4.75
CA GLU A 543 16.29 -13.86 3.61
C GLU A 543 16.59 -12.40 3.97
N ALA A 544 16.59 -12.03 5.25
CA ALA A 544 16.68 -10.63 5.70
C ALA A 544 17.91 -10.24 6.54
N GLU A 545 18.76 -11.20 6.96
CA GLU A 545 19.80 -10.95 7.98
C GLU A 545 21.23 -11.44 7.57
N ALA A 546 21.49 -11.64 6.28
CA ALA A 546 22.75 -12.21 5.77
C ALA A 546 23.81 -11.16 5.36
N GLU A 547 24.05 -10.13 6.18
CA GLU A 547 25.21 -9.21 6.07
C GLU A 547 25.74 -8.83 7.47
N ASP A 548 26.38 -9.78 8.16
CA ASP A 548 27.37 -9.50 9.22
C ASP A 548 28.36 -10.69 9.31
N GLU A 549 29.66 -10.42 9.23
CA GLU A 549 30.71 -11.43 9.39
C GLU A 549 31.09 -11.60 10.87
N PRO A 550 31.26 -12.84 11.39
CA PRO A 550 31.79 -13.05 12.73
C PRO A 550 33.31 -12.82 12.74
N GLN A 551 33.77 -11.80 13.48
CA GLN A 551 35.18 -11.69 13.84
C GLN A 551 35.51 -12.65 14.99
N ASP A 552 36.52 -13.48 14.76
CA ASP A 552 37.16 -14.32 15.75
C ASP A 552 38.06 -13.47 16.68
N THR A 553 37.92 -13.63 18.00
CA THR A 553 38.87 -13.08 18.98
C THR A 553 38.99 -14.01 20.19
N GLY A 554 40.24 -14.40 20.48
CA GLY A 554 40.61 -15.14 21.68
C GLY A 554 40.61 -14.26 22.95
N ALA A 555 40.71 -14.91 24.10
CA ALA A 555 40.46 -14.31 25.41
C ALA A 555 41.61 -13.47 25.99
N ALA A 556 41.26 -12.32 26.59
CA ALA A 556 41.89 -11.75 27.79
C ALA A 556 40.87 -10.81 28.49
N PRO A 557 40.86 -10.69 29.83
CA PRO A 557 39.78 -10.01 30.55
C PRO A 557 40.00 -8.50 30.69
N ILE A 558 38.96 -7.69 30.42
CA ILE A 558 38.86 -6.27 30.79
C ILE A 558 37.50 -6.03 31.44
N ALA A 559 37.47 -5.09 32.40
CA ALA A 559 36.44 -4.93 33.41
C ALA A 559 35.02 -4.58 32.90
N GLU A 560 34.05 -4.88 33.77
CA GLU A 560 32.61 -4.71 33.55
C GLU A 560 32.20 -3.23 33.38
N GLY A 561 31.32 -3.00 32.42
CA GLY A 561 30.56 -1.76 32.25
C GLY A 561 29.20 -2.07 31.61
N PRO A 562 28.13 -1.34 31.93
CA PRO A 562 26.79 -1.68 31.46
C PRO A 562 26.60 -1.33 29.98
N GLU A 563 26.50 -2.34 29.10
CA GLU A 563 26.14 -2.15 27.69
C GLU A 563 24.63 -2.14 27.47
N GLU A 564 24.06 -0.98 27.16
CA GLU A 564 22.69 -0.88 26.64
C GLU A 564 22.63 -1.18 25.12
N SER A 565 21.65 -2.00 24.73
CA SER A 565 21.55 -2.56 23.37
C SER A 565 21.07 -1.55 22.32
N LYS A 566 21.77 -1.48 21.18
CA LYS A 566 21.60 -0.45 20.15
C LYS A 566 20.37 -0.70 19.26
N THR A 567 19.50 0.30 19.10
CA THR A 567 18.22 0.20 18.36
C THR A 567 18.20 0.93 17.01
N GLY A 568 17.67 0.26 15.99
CA GLY A 568 16.87 0.86 14.89
C GLY A 568 17.59 1.69 13.81
N PRO A 569 16.97 1.84 12.60
CA PRO A 569 17.47 2.73 11.57
C PRO A 569 17.18 4.18 11.97
N LYS A 570 18.15 4.83 12.62
CA LYS A 570 18.06 6.25 13.01
C LYS A 570 17.65 7.10 11.81
N ALA A 571 16.72 8.03 12.02
CA ALA A 571 16.62 9.19 11.11
C ALA A 571 18.03 9.80 10.98
N ARG A 572 18.41 10.25 9.78
CA ARG A 572 19.73 10.89 9.59
C ARG A 572 19.77 12.21 10.35
N ARG A 573 20.08 12.14 11.65
CA ARG A 573 20.45 13.29 12.49
C ARG A 573 21.60 13.99 11.79
N THR A 574 21.35 15.22 11.36
CA THR A 574 22.35 16.12 10.81
C THR A 574 23.20 16.68 11.95
N LEU A 575 24.49 16.88 11.69
CA LEU A 575 25.30 17.72 12.55
C LEU A 575 24.81 19.16 12.46
N THR A 576 24.98 19.94 13.52
CA THR A 576 24.89 21.41 13.42
C THR A 576 26.05 21.94 12.57
N GLU A 577 25.96 23.19 12.11
CA GLU A 577 27.01 23.79 11.27
C GLU A 577 28.35 23.88 12.01
N ALA A 578 28.34 24.29 13.28
CA ALA A 578 29.51 24.29 14.16
C ALA A 578 30.13 22.88 14.32
N GLN A 579 29.32 21.84 14.52
CA GLN A 579 29.81 20.45 14.60
C GLN A 579 30.38 19.96 13.27
N GLN A 580 29.83 20.43 12.15
CA GLN A 580 30.33 20.11 10.81
C GLN A 580 31.62 20.88 10.48
N GLU A 581 31.80 22.08 11.02
CA GLU A 581 33.04 22.86 10.95
C GLU A 581 34.15 22.24 11.81
N ASP A 582 33.84 21.81 13.04
CA ASP A 582 34.80 21.12 13.91
C ASP A 582 35.23 19.77 13.32
N LEU A 583 34.30 19.02 12.73
CA LEU A 583 34.62 17.85 11.92
C LEU A 583 35.53 18.18 10.71
N ASN A 584 35.39 19.36 10.08
CA ASN A 584 36.28 19.82 9.02
C ASN A 584 37.67 20.27 9.56
N LYS A 585 37.77 20.73 10.81
CA LYS A 585 39.05 21.06 11.46
C LYS A 585 39.86 19.82 11.82
N ASN A 586 39.22 18.66 11.98
CA ASN A 586 39.91 17.40 12.25
C ASN A 586 40.85 17.01 11.10
N THR A 587 42.15 16.92 11.41
CA THR A 587 43.22 16.67 10.43
C THR A 587 43.08 15.34 9.68
N GLU A 588 42.54 14.30 10.33
CA GLU A 588 42.34 12.99 9.70
C GLU A 588 41.16 13.01 8.73
N TYR A 589 40.04 13.62 9.13
CA TYR A 589 38.89 13.83 8.25
C TYR A 589 39.27 14.63 7.01
N SER A 590 40.00 15.74 7.19
CA SER A 590 40.39 16.61 6.08
C SER A 590 41.45 15.99 5.16
N ARG A 591 42.38 15.18 5.66
CA ARG A 591 43.26 14.35 4.80
C ARG A 591 42.47 13.33 3.98
N ALA A 592 41.54 12.60 4.62
CA ALA A 592 40.73 11.60 3.93
C ALA A 592 39.79 12.23 2.87
N LYS A 593 39.22 13.39 3.18
CA LYS A 593 38.40 14.20 2.26
C LYS A 593 39.24 14.69 1.08
N ALA A 594 40.38 15.34 1.34
CA ALA A 594 41.27 15.84 0.29
C ALA A 594 41.78 14.71 -0.63
N ASN A 595 42.09 13.53 -0.08
CA ASN A 595 42.48 12.37 -0.88
C ASN A 595 41.32 11.86 -1.76
N MET A 596 40.11 11.78 -1.22
CA MET A 596 38.90 11.43 -1.98
C MET A 596 38.63 12.45 -3.09
N ASP A 597 38.75 13.75 -2.81
CA ASP A 597 38.53 14.83 -3.76
C ASP A 597 39.60 14.84 -4.87
N ALA A 598 40.88 14.62 -4.54
CA ALA A 598 41.95 14.46 -5.52
C ALA A 598 41.74 13.25 -6.44
N HIS A 599 41.27 12.13 -5.91
CA HIS A 599 40.86 10.98 -6.72
C HIS A 599 39.62 11.26 -7.57
N TRP A 600 38.69 12.09 -7.11
CA TRP A 600 37.55 12.54 -7.93
C TRP A 600 38.00 13.46 -9.07
N GLU A 601 38.85 14.45 -8.83
CA GLU A 601 39.40 15.31 -9.89
C GLU A 601 40.14 14.49 -10.94
N LYS A 602 41.02 13.58 -10.51
CA LYS A 602 41.77 12.72 -11.42
C LYS A 602 40.85 11.77 -12.18
N MET A 603 39.81 11.23 -11.55
CA MET A 603 38.81 10.43 -12.25
C MET A 603 38.04 11.23 -13.30
N TRP A 604 37.57 12.43 -12.96
CA TRP A 604 36.86 13.30 -13.90
C TRP A 604 37.77 13.93 -14.95
N SER A 605 39.10 13.97 -14.77
CA SER A 605 40.02 14.39 -15.83
C SER A 605 39.95 13.49 -17.07
N TYR A 606 39.65 12.19 -16.88
CA TYR A 606 39.49 11.19 -17.95
C TYR A 606 38.15 11.22 -18.71
N PHE A 607 37.19 12.06 -18.28
CA PHE A 607 35.90 12.19 -18.95
C PHE A 607 35.86 13.43 -19.85
N PRO A 608 35.08 13.43 -20.95
CA PRO A 608 34.88 14.62 -21.78
C PRO A 608 34.15 15.73 -20.99
N LEU A 609 34.39 16.99 -21.35
CA LEU A 609 33.95 18.17 -20.58
C LEU A 609 32.43 18.17 -20.29
N PHE A 610 31.60 17.80 -21.28
CA PHE A 610 30.14 17.74 -21.13
C PHE A 610 29.71 16.71 -20.07
N ALA A 611 30.47 15.64 -19.86
CA ALA A 611 30.18 14.66 -18.83
C ALA A 611 30.49 15.20 -17.43
N LYS A 612 31.57 15.99 -17.29
CA LYS A 612 31.92 16.68 -16.01
C LYS A 612 30.84 17.66 -15.58
N GLN A 613 30.22 18.36 -16.54
CA GLN A 613 29.13 19.31 -16.30
C GLN A 613 27.78 18.61 -16.01
N ARG A 614 27.51 17.46 -16.65
CA ARG A 614 26.20 16.78 -16.62
C ARG A 614 26.01 15.83 -15.43
N TYR A 615 27.08 15.37 -14.79
CA TYR A 615 27.03 14.31 -13.78
C TYR A 615 27.68 14.74 -12.46
N GLU A 616 26.93 14.62 -11.37
CA GLU A 616 27.43 14.85 -10.01
C GLU A 616 28.62 13.94 -9.66
N ARG A 617 29.47 14.37 -8.70
CA ARG A 617 30.59 13.59 -8.16
C ARG A 617 30.14 12.48 -7.21
N THR A 618 29.37 11.51 -7.71
CA THR A 618 28.90 10.33 -6.96
C THR A 618 29.14 9.04 -7.74
N LEU A 619 29.37 7.91 -7.05
CA LEU A 619 29.55 6.61 -7.72
C LEU A 619 28.33 6.22 -8.59
N ASN A 620 27.12 6.66 -8.22
CA ASN A 620 25.91 6.42 -9.01
C ASN A 620 25.87 7.26 -10.29
N SER A 621 26.30 8.51 -10.22
CA SER A 621 26.39 9.39 -11.39
C SER A 621 27.55 8.99 -12.32
N LEU A 622 28.69 8.56 -11.76
CA LEU A 622 29.76 7.90 -12.51
C LEU A 622 29.26 6.63 -13.23
N ASN A 623 28.53 5.74 -12.54
CA ASN A 623 27.93 4.55 -13.14
C ASN A 623 26.93 4.86 -14.27
N LYS A 624 26.31 6.05 -14.27
CA LYS A 624 25.45 6.53 -15.36
C LYS A 624 26.28 7.12 -16.50
N ALA A 625 27.32 7.89 -16.21
CA ALA A 625 28.24 8.44 -17.20
C ALA A 625 28.92 7.33 -18.01
N MET A 626 29.47 6.30 -17.36
CA MET A 626 30.05 5.10 -17.98
C MET A 626 29.06 4.25 -18.79
N LYS A 627 27.75 4.54 -18.72
CA LYS A 627 26.69 3.85 -19.47
C LYS A 627 26.01 4.75 -20.51
N ASN A 628 26.41 6.02 -20.60
CA ASN A 628 25.84 6.94 -21.57
C ASN A 628 26.51 6.73 -22.94
N PRO A 629 25.75 6.45 -24.02
CA PRO A 629 26.31 6.25 -25.36
C PRO A 629 27.19 7.39 -25.86
N ASP A 630 26.86 8.65 -25.54
CA ASP A 630 27.59 9.85 -25.96
C ASP A 630 28.98 9.89 -25.29
N VAL A 631 29.05 9.49 -24.02
CA VAL A 631 30.30 9.41 -23.25
C VAL A 631 31.16 8.25 -23.76
N ILE A 632 30.57 7.06 -23.93
CA ILE A 632 31.28 5.86 -24.43
C ILE A 632 31.83 6.09 -25.86
N LYS A 633 31.15 6.89 -26.68
CA LYS A 633 31.58 7.17 -28.05
C LYS A 633 32.75 8.17 -28.13
N SER A 634 32.93 9.05 -27.14
CA SER A 634 34.01 10.05 -27.10
C SER A 634 35.40 9.39 -27.15
N SER A 635 36.33 10.04 -27.83
CA SER A 635 37.75 9.65 -27.91
C SER A 635 38.39 9.59 -26.53
N GLU A 636 38.16 10.62 -25.73
CA GLU A 636 38.76 10.81 -24.41
C GLU A 636 38.36 9.68 -23.44
N TYR A 637 37.11 9.22 -23.50
CA TYR A 637 36.67 8.08 -22.68
C TYR A 637 37.30 6.76 -23.14
N LYS A 638 37.42 6.53 -24.45
CA LYS A 638 38.01 5.30 -25.02
C LYS A 638 39.50 5.18 -24.71
N GLU A 639 40.24 6.27 -24.91
CA GLU A 639 41.68 6.35 -24.62
C GLU A 639 41.98 6.11 -23.13
N ASN A 640 41.02 6.41 -22.25
CA ASN A 640 41.18 6.29 -20.80
C ASN A 640 40.32 5.20 -20.16
N GLU A 641 39.70 4.29 -20.91
CA GLU A 641 38.68 3.38 -20.37
C GLU A 641 39.23 2.47 -19.25
N GLU A 642 40.46 1.97 -19.40
CA GLU A 642 41.12 1.15 -18.38
C GLU A 642 41.49 1.98 -17.14
N ALA A 643 41.99 3.21 -17.33
CA ALA A 643 42.26 4.13 -16.24
C ALA A 643 40.98 4.46 -15.46
N ILE A 644 39.85 4.68 -16.15
CA ILE A 644 38.53 4.89 -15.56
C ILE A 644 38.09 3.65 -14.76
N LYS A 645 38.25 2.44 -15.30
CA LYS A 645 37.94 1.19 -14.56
C LYS A 645 38.80 1.03 -13.30
N ALA A 646 40.09 1.35 -13.38
CA ALA A 646 41.00 1.29 -12.23
C ALA A 646 40.69 2.36 -11.17
N TYR A 647 40.53 3.63 -11.56
CA TYR A 647 40.22 4.72 -10.63
C TYR A 647 38.85 4.58 -9.97
N LYS A 648 37.88 3.92 -10.63
CA LYS A 648 36.60 3.55 -10.00
C LYS A 648 36.78 2.62 -8.79
N LEU A 649 37.71 1.65 -8.85
CA LEU A 649 38.01 0.77 -7.73
C LEU A 649 38.73 1.54 -6.61
N VAL A 650 39.69 2.40 -6.97
CA VAL A 650 40.39 3.30 -6.03
C VAL A 650 39.42 4.25 -5.32
N LEU A 651 38.45 4.82 -6.05
CA LEU A 651 37.40 5.68 -5.49
C LEU A 651 36.45 4.91 -4.58
N LYS A 652 36.12 3.66 -4.88
CA LYS A 652 35.33 2.81 -3.98
C LYS A 652 36.07 2.60 -2.66
N ASN A 653 37.33 2.16 -2.72
CA ASN A 653 38.15 1.88 -1.54
C ASN A 653 38.37 3.15 -0.68
N ASN A 654 38.67 4.29 -1.32
CA ASN A 654 38.82 5.56 -0.63
C ASN A 654 37.51 6.08 -0.03
N ARG A 655 36.37 5.89 -0.71
CA ARG A 655 35.06 6.22 -0.17
C ARG A 655 34.75 5.37 1.07
N ASP A 656 34.98 4.06 1.00
CA ASP A 656 34.71 3.16 2.12
C ASP A 656 35.59 3.52 3.34
N HIS A 657 36.85 3.92 3.10
CA HIS A 657 37.76 4.45 4.12
C HIS A 657 37.30 5.81 4.69
N PHE A 658 36.90 6.75 3.83
CA PHE A 658 36.37 8.06 4.24
C PHE A 658 35.07 7.93 5.04
N GLU A 659 34.14 7.06 4.61
CA GLU A 659 32.91 6.78 5.37
C GLU A 659 33.22 6.16 6.74
N LYS A 660 34.26 5.32 6.86
CA LYS A 660 34.69 4.75 8.14
C LYS A 660 35.22 5.83 9.10
N ILE A 661 36.07 6.74 8.61
CA ILE A 661 36.58 7.89 9.37
C ILE A 661 35.42 8.82 9.76
N GLN A 662 34.56 9.18 8.80
CA GLN A 662 33.40 10.04 9.04
C GLN A 662 32.44 9.45 10.07
N ARG A 663 32.13 8.14 10.01
CA ARG A 663 31.27 7.49 11.02
C ARG A 663 31.90 7.49 12.41
N ARG A 664 33.21 7.26 12.52
CA ARG A 664 33.93 7.31 13.81
C ARG A 664 33.89 8.71 14.41
N LEU A 665 34.25 9.73 13.63
CA LEU A 665 34.35 11.11 14.10
C LEU A 665 32.99 11.80 14.28
N ARG A 666 31.93 11.37 13.58
CA ARG A 666 30.57 11.90 13.80
C ARG A 666 29.91 11.40 15.08
N ARG A 667 30.31 10.25 15.58
CA ARG A 667 29.60 9.55 16.67
C ARG A 667 29.51 10.37 17.96
N PRO A 668 30.57 11.03 18.47
CA PRO A 668 30.47 11.85 19.68
C PRO A 668 29.39 12.94 19.61
N TYR A 669 29.32 13.70 18.52
CA TYR A 669 28.29 14.74 18.34
C TYR A 669 26.86 14.16 18.27
N LEU A 670 26.69 13.01 17.61
CA LEU A 670 25.38 12.36 17.49
C LEU A 670 24.87 11.76 18.81
N ASP A 671 25.80 11.39 19.69
CA ASP A 671 25.51 10.89 21.03
C ASP A 671 25.29 12.09 22.00
N ALA A 672 26.00 13.21 21.83
CA ALA A 672 25.77 14.47 22.56
C ALA A 672 24.39 15.10 22.28
N ASN A 673 24.01 15.28 21.01
CA ASN A 673 22.70 15.82 20.63
C ASN A 673 21.54 14.95 21.18
N GLN A 674 21.78 13.64 21.37
CA GLN A 674 20.79 12.74 21.95
C GLN A 674 20.58 12.99 23.45
N ALA A 675 21.65 13.29 24.20
CA ALA A 675 21.54 13.63 25.61
C ALA A 675 20.78 14.96 25.81
N GLU A 676 21.04 15.95 24.94
CA GLU A 676 20.37 17.25 24.96
C GLU A 676 18.87 17.15 24.60
N GLU A 677 18.51 16.40 23.55
CA GLU A 677 17.11 16.07 23.20
C GLU A 677 16.36 15.42 24.38
N GLN A 678 17.04 14.54 25.14
CA GLN A 678 16.46 13.84 26.28
C GLN A 678 16.28 14.74 27.51
N ALA A 679 17.21 15.66 27.77
CA ALA A 679 17.09 16.66 28.84
C ALA A 679 15.94 17.65 28.56
N ALA A 680 15.89 18.24 27.37
CA ALA A 680 14.86 19.22 27.00
C ALA A 680 13.43 18.64 27.05
N GLY A 681 13.27 17.36 26.66
CA GLY A 681 11.98 16.67 26.71
C GLY A 681 11.45 16.40 28.12
N ALA A 682 12.31 16.39 29.15
CA ALA A 682 11.91 16.19 30.54
C ALA A 682 11.39 17.48 31.19
N GLN A 683 11.99 18.64 30.85
CA GLN A 683 11.62 19.94 31.40
C GLN A 683 10.20 20.38 30.98
N GLY A 684 9.92 20.37 29.67
CA GLY A 684 8.70 20.97 29.10
C GLY A 684 7.36 20.28 29.43
N ALA A 685 7.37 19.21 30.22
CA ALA A 685 6.16 18.52 30.69
C ALA A 685 5.63 19.04 32.05
N LEU A 686 6.42 19.83 32.78
CA LEU A 686 6.09 20.28 34.14
C LEU A 686 5.44 21.67 34.22
N ASP A 687 5.63 22.53 33.21
CA ASP A 687 5.42 23.97 33.32
C ASP A 687 4.12 24.53 32.69
N GLN A 688 3.05 23.74 32.51
CA GLN A 688 1.77 24.28 32.01
C GLN A 688 0.90 24.87 33.15
N PRO A 689 0.55 26.17 33.12
CA PRO A 689 -0.22 26.81 34.20
C PRO A 689 -1.65 26.25 34.32
N PRO A 690 -2.21 26.15 35.55
CA PRO A 690 -3.58 25.66 35.78
C PRO A 690 -4.67 26.44 35.02
N GLU A 691 -4.48 27.74 34.82
CA GLU A 691 -5.43 28.65 34.18
C GLU A 691 -5.68 28.30 32.71
N ALA A 692 -4.65 27.81 32.00
CA ALA A 692 -4.77 27.34 30.62
C ALA A 692 -5.67 26.09 30.50
N ARG A 693 -5.82 25.30 31.58
CA ARG A 693 -6.79 24.18 31.63
C ARG A 693 -8.21 24.67 31.91
N ALA A 694 -8.39 25.67 32.77
CA ALA A 694 -9.71 26.20 33.11
C ALA A 694 -10.43 26.81 31.89
N ALA A 695 -9.72 27.67 31.13
CA ALA A 695 -10.26 28.32 29.92
C ALA A 695 -10.64 27.33 28.79
N ALA A 696 -10.05 26.12 28.79
CA ALA A 696 -10.38 25.07 27.84
C ALA A 696 -11.68 24.32 28.21
N ILE A 697 -12.01 24.24 29.50
CA ILE A 697 -13.19 23.53 30.03
C ILE A 697 -14.45 24.38 29.85
N GLU A 698 -14.39 25.67 30.16
CA GLU A 698 -15.54 26.59 30.01
C GLU A 698 -16.06 26.62 28.56
N ARG A 699 -15.15 26.57 27.59
CA ARG A 699 -15.44 26.58 26.15
C ARG A 699 -16.20 25.34 25.64
N LEU A 700 -16.31 24.28 26.44
CA LEU A 700 -17.00 23.03 26.11
C LEU A 700 -18.45 22.96 26.64
N SER A 701 -18.94 24.00 27.33
CA SER A 701 -20.15 23.91 28.16
C SER A 701 -21.43 24.59 27.59
N ARG A 702 -21.39 25.19 26.40
CA ARG A 702 -22.53 25.91 25.81
C ARG A 702 -23.29 25.11 24.74
N PRO A 703 -24.61 24.87 24.88
CA PRO A 703 -25.49 24.39 23.81
C PRO A 703 -26.02 25.54 22.94
N SER A 704 -26.54 25.25 21.74
CA SER A 704 -27.13 26.24 20.82
C SER A 704 -28.32 25.69 20.02
N GLU A 705 -29.31 26.53 19.76
CA GLU A 705 -30.65 26.16 19.26
C GLU A 705 -30.99 26.72 17.84
N LEU A 706 -31.91 26.01 17.15
CA LEU A 706 -32.98 26.48 16.22
C LEU A 706 -32.74 27.02 14.78
N PHE A 707 -33.83 26.88 13.98
CA PHE A 707 -34.20 27.47 12.66
C PHE A 707 -33.60 26.87 11.35
N THR A 708 -34.23 26.91 10.16
CA THR A 708 -35.57 26.48 9.64
C THR A 708 -35.58 26.47 8.08
N ARG A 709 -36.53 25.76 7.45
CA ARG A 709 -36.82 25.51 5.99
C ARG A 709 -37.43 26.77 5.26
N PRO A 710 -37.88 26.81 3.96
CA PRO A 710 -37.96 25.84 2.81
C PRO A 710 -37.63 26.47 1.41
N ASP A 711 -38.07 26.03 0.19
CA ASP A 711 -37.97 24.75 -0.60
C ASP A 711 -38.22 25.00 -2.15
N ASN A 712 -37.55 24.23 -3.05
CA ASN A 712 -37.99 23.69 -4.38
C ASN A 712 -38.11 24.56 -5.71
N PRO A 713 -38.35 24.00 -6.95
CA PRO A 713 -37.30 23.88 -8.02
C PRO A 713 -37.76 24.21 -9.49
N THR A 714 -36.96 23.89 -10.53
CA THR A 714 -37.43 23.25 -11.81
C THR A 714 -36.34 22.82 -12.82
N SER A 715 -36.67 21.78 -13.63
CA SER A 715 -36.03 21.23 -14.85
C SER A 715 -34.58 20.68 -14.83
N SER A 716 -34.52 19.40 -14.46
CA SER A 716 -33.56 18.31 -14.72
C SER A 716 -32.44 18.44 -15.79
N SER A 717 -31.25 17.98 -15.38
CA SER A 717 -30.18 17.49 -16.26
C SER A 717 -30.10 15.94 -16.30
N GLU A 718 -31.21 15.26 -16.02
CA GLU A 718 -31.31 13.81 -15.81
C GLU A 718 -31.02 13.00 -17.08
N SER A 719 -31.57 13.42 -18.22
CA SER A 719 -31.58 12.66 -19.49
C SER A 719 -30.18 12.31 -20.02
N VAL A 720 -29.19 13.18 -19.78
CA VAL A 720 -27.79 12.94 -20.19
C VAL A 720 -27.11 11.88 -19.31
N ARG A 721 -27.60 11.68 -18.08
CA ARG A 721 -27.06 10.71 -17.11
C ARG A 721 -27.63 9.32 -17.33
N GLN A 722 -28.90 9.19 -17.72
CA GLN A 722 -29.52 7.91 -18.12
C GLN A 722 -28.83 7.33 -19.37
N GLN A 723 -28.63 8.13 -20.43
CA GLN A 723 -28.01 7.68 -21.69
C GLN A 723 -26.58 7.13 -21.55
N SER A 724 -25.87 7.41 -20.46
CA SER A 724 -24.49 6.95 -20.23
C SER A 724 -24.38 5.72 -19.31
N LEU A 725 -25.49 5.24 -18.73
CA LEU A 725 -25.56 3.98 -18.00
C LEU A 725 -25.92 2.80 -18.92
N THR A 726 -26.89 2.97 -19.84
CA THR A 726 -27.32 1.93 -20.78
C THR A 726 -26.21 1.45 -21.73
N GLN A 727 -25.24 2.29 -22.09
CA GLN A 727 -24.13 1.92 -22.99
C GLN A 727 -23.09 0.93 -22.41
N TYR A 728 -23.12 0.62 -21.11
CA TYR A 728 -22.09 -0.21 -20.46
C TYR A 728 -22.58 -1.50 -19.79
N TYR A 729 -23.90 -1.69 -19.66
CA TYR A 729 -24.46 -2.79 -18.85
C TYR A 729 -25.50 -3.67 -19.57
N GLY A 730 -25.91 -3.32 -20.79
CA GLY A 730 -26.94 -4.08 -21.51
C GLY A 730 -26.49 -5.45 -22.02
N ILE A 731 -27.41 -6.41 -22.03
CA ILE A 731 -27.16 -7.78 -22.55
C ILE A 731 -26.72 -7.75 -24.02
N SER A 732 -27.27 -6.81 -24.79
CA SER A 732 -26.93 -6.52 -26.17
C SER A 732 -25.46 -6.10 -26.41
N ALA A 733 -24.67 -5.83 -25.37
CA ALA A 733 -23.22 -5.59 -25.47
C ALA A 733 -22.37 -6.89 -25.46
N ILE A 734 -22.95 -8.04 -25.08
CA ILE A 734 -22.25 -9.33 -24.98
C ILE A 734 -22.22 -10.00 -26.37
N LYS A 735 -21.19 -9.66 -27.16
CA LYS A 735 -21.04 -10.16 -28.54
C LYS A 735 -20.85 -11.68 -28.67
N ASP A 736 -20.47 -12.34 -27.58
CA ASP A 736 -20.00 -13.72 -27.58
C ASP A 736 -21.01 -14.70 -26.94
N LEU A 737 -22.27 -14.30 -26.70
CA LEU A 737 -23.27 -15.15 -26.03
C LEU A 737 -23.54 -16.48 -26.79
N HIS A 738 -23.45 -16.44 -28.12
CA HIS A 738 -23.57 -17.62 -28.98
C HIS A 738 -22.21 -18.31 -29.27
N ASP A 739 -21.08 -17.87 -28.70
CA ASP A 739 -19.81 -18.62 -28.80
C ASP A 739 -19.99 -19.97 -28.09
N PRO A 740 -19.70 -21.12 -28.76
CA PRO A 740 -19.76 -22.44 -28.15
C PRO A 740 -19.01 -22.57 -26.81
N LYS A 741 -17.98 -21.75 -26.58
CA LYS A 741 -17.15 -21.72 -25.37
C LYS A 741 -17.67 -20.79 -24.27
N PHE A 742 -18.62 -19.90 -24.55
CA PHE A 742 -19.24 -19.05 -23.54
C PHE A 742 -19.81 -19.91 -22.40
N GLY A 743 -19.41 -19.62 -21.16
CA GLY A 743 -19.82 -20.36 -19.95
C GLY A 743 -19.35 -21.82 -19.84
N HIS A 744 -18.50 -22.33 -20.72
CA HIS A 744 -18.10 -23.75 -20.73
C HIS A 744 -17.40 -24.15 -19.41
N GLY A 745 -18.05 -25.01 -18.63
CA GLY A 745 -17.55 -25.50 -17.33
C GLY A 745 -17.94 -24.64 -16.12
N PHE A 746 -18.60 -23.50 -16.33
CA PHE A 746 -19.16 -22.64 -15.27
C PHE A 746 -20.70 -22.62 -15.26
N LEU A 747 -21.32 -22.83 -16.41
CA LEU A 747 -22.78 -22.97 -16.57
C LEU A 747 -23.10 -24.41 -16.98
N THR A 748 -24.26 -24.93 -16.53
CA THR A 748 -24.74 -26.24 -16.98
C THR A 748 -25.10 -26.19 -18.46
N GLN A 749 -25.08 -27.34 -19.15
CA GLN A 749 -25.50 -27.39 -20.57
C GLN A 749 -26.95 -26.93 -20.78
N GLU A 750 -27.79 -27.07 -19.75
CA GLU A 750 -29.15 -26.55 -19.75
C GLU A 750 -29.22 -25.02 -19.59
N CYS A 751 -28.40 -24.42 -18.72
CA CYS A 751 -28.27 -22.95 -18.68
C CYS A 751 -27.75 -22.41 -20.02
N LEU A 752 -26.81 -23.11 -20.66
CA LEU A 752 -26.27 -22.74 -21.97
C LEU A 752 -27.28 -22.90 -23.10
N SER A 753 -28.16 -23.91 -23.06
CA SER A 753 -29.23 -24.05 -24.07
C SER A 753 -30.33 -23.01 -23.88
N ARG A 754 -30.69 -22.66 -22.64
CA ARG A 754 -31.66 -21.59 -22.32
C ARG A 754 -31.11 -20.20 -22.70
N LEU A 755 -29.86 -19.88 -22.36
CA LEU A 755 -29.22 -18.59 -22.70
C LEU A 755 -28.97 -18.42 -24.22
N ARG A 756 -28.86 -19.51 -24.96
CA ARG A 756 -28.74 -19.52 -26.44
C ARG A 756 -30.08 -19.73 -27.14
N ASN A 757 -31.20 -19.77 -26.41
CA ASN A 757 -32.53 -19.80 -27.00
C ASN A 757 -32.86 -18.40 -27.53
N ASP A 758 -33.07 -18.29 -28.85
CA ASP A 758 -33.36 -17.02 -29.52
C ASP A 758 -34.63 -16.33 -28.97
N ASP A 759 -35.62 -17.10 -28.51
CA ASP A 759 -36.83 -16.55 -27.88
C ASP A 759 -36.53 -15.91 -26.52
N PHE A 760 -35.66 -16.53 -25.72
CA PHE A 760 -35.25 -16.02 -24.41
C PHE A 760 -34.32 -14.79 -24.55
N TYR A 761 -33.40 -14.82 -25.51
CA TYR A 761 -32.57 -13.66 -25.86
C TYR A 761 -33.41 -12.49 -26.39
N THR A 762 -34.43 -12.78 -27.20
CA THR A 762 -35.39 -11.78 -27.70
C THR A 762 -36.25 -11.24 -26.57
N PHE A 763 -36.72 -12.08 -25.65
CA PHE A 763 -37.43 -11.65 -24.43
C PHE A 763 -36.59 -10.69 -23.58
N LEU A 764 -35.35 -11.06 -23.25
CA LEU A 764 -34.46 -10.21 -22.45
C LEU A 764 -34.19 -8.85 -23.12
N ARG A 765 -33.97 -8.84 -24.44
CA ARG A 765 -33.80 -7.62 -25.23
C ARG A 765 -35.07 -6.75 -25.30
N ASN A 766 -36.24 -7.38 -25.39
CA ASN A 766 -37.52 -6.68 -25.40
C ASN A 766 -37.82 -6.08 -24.03
N ASN A 767 -37.58 -6.81 -22.93
CA ASN A 767 -37.76 -6.31 -21.57
C ASN A 767 -36.82 -5.13 -21.23
N GLU A 768 -35.56 -5.22 -21.69
CA GLU A 768 -34.60 -4.10 -21.66
C GLU A 768 -35.13 -2.86 -22.42
N THR A 769 -35.96 -3.05 -23.45
CA THR A 769 -36.60 -1.95 -24.21
C THR A 769 -37.87 -1.43 -23.52
N THR A 770 -38.69 -2.30 -22.92
CA THR A 770 -39.92 -1.90 -22.19
C THR A 770 -39.60 -1.06 -20.95
N GLN A 771 -38.62 -1.47 -20.14
CA GLN A 771 -38.19 -0.70 -18.96
C GLN A 771 -37.64 0.70 -19.32
N ILE A 772 -37.10 0.87 -20.53
CA ILE A 772 -36.67 2.19 -21.04
C ILE A 772 -37.89 3.06 -21.41
N MET A 773 -38.97 2.47 -21.92
CA MET A 773 -40.19 3.21 -22.28
C MET A 773 -41.06 3.57 -21.06
N GLU A 774 -41.16 2.68 -20.07
CA GLU A 774 -41.89 2.95 -18.82
C GLU A 774 -41.22 4.05 -17.97
N ALA A 775 -39.90 4.20 -18.07
CA ALA A 775 -39.15 5.27 -17.39
C ALA A 775 -39.39 6.69 -17.98
N ASP A 776 -39.92 6.79 -19.20
CA ASP A 776 -40.19 8.07 -19.89
C ASP A 776 -41.69 8.46 -19.89
N MET A 777 -42.59 7.61 -19.37
CA MET A 777 -44.01 7.95 -19.23
C MET A 777 -44.30 8.65 -17.89
N VAL A 778 -44.36 9.99 -17.94
CA VAL A 778 -44.98 10.80 -16.87
C VAL A 778 -46.48 10.48 -16.84
N LEU A 779 -46.91 9.75 -15.81
CA LEU A 779 -48.33 9.52 -15.55
C LEU A 779 -48.99 10.81 -15.02
N ASP A 780 -50.08 11.20 -15.67
CA ASP A 780 -50.92 12.34 -15.30
C ASP A 780 -51.73 12.00 -14.03
N PRO A 781 -51.68 12.77 -12.92
CA PRO A 781 -52.25 12.34 -11.65
C PRO A 781 -53.78 12.19 -11.57
N ASP A 782 -54.52 12.69 -12.57
CA ASP A 782 -55.98 12.91 -12.49
C ASP A 782 -56.85 11.91 -13.29
N GLN A 783 -56.32 10.76 -13.72
CA GLN A 783 -57.12 9.65 -14.25
C GLN A 783 -57.24 8.48 -13.28
N GLN A 784 -58.24 8.57 -12.39
CA GLN A 784 -58.90 7.37 -11.86
C GLN A 784 -59.91 6.86 -12.89
N ASP A 785 -59.80 5.59 -13.28
CA ASP A 785 -60.95 4.80 -13.75
C ASP A 785 -60.88 3.41 -13.10
N PRO A 786 -62.00 2.77 -12.73
CA PRO A 786 -62.01 1.67 -11.78
C PRO A 786 -62.20 0.29 -12.43
N GLY A 787 -61.73 -0.75 -11.74
CA GLY A 787 -62.29 -2.11 -11.82
C GLY A 787 -61.97 -2.90 -13.10
N GLY A 788 -61.05 -3.86 -12.98
CA GLY A 788 -60.83 -4.90 -13.97
C GLY A 788 -60.24 -6.13 -13.29
N GLU A 789 -61.01 -7.21 -13.24
CA GLU A 789 -60.58 -8.50 -12.71
C GLU A 789 -59.55 -9.14 -13.65
N ASP A 790 -58.34 -9.45 -13.18
CA ASP A 790 -57.40 -10.32 -13.90
C ASP A 790 -56.54 -11.15 -12.90
N GLU A 791 -57.21 -11.72 -11.90
CA GLU A 791 -56.62 -12.48 -10.79
C GLU A 791 -56.28 -13.96 -11.13
N ALA A 792 -56.19 -14.31 -12.43
CA ALA A 792 -56.24 -15.70 -12.90
C ALA A 792 -55.15 -16.12 -13.90
N ARG A 793 -54.02 -15.41 -13.98
CA ARG A 793 -52.98 -15.72 -15.01
C ARG A 793 -51.52 -15.84 -14.56
N ASP A 794 -51.16 -15.38 -13.37
CA ASP A 794 -49.78 -15.47 -12.86
C ASP A 794 -49.49 -16.71 -11.99
N GLU A 795 -50.48 -17.56 -11.73
CA GLU A 795 -50.37 -18.68 -10.77
C GLU A 795 -49.81 -20.01 -11.37
N LEU A 796 -49.31 -20.00 -12.61
CA LEU A 796 -48.89 -21.22 -13.35
C LEU A 796 -47.46 -21.18 -13.94
N LEU A 797 -46.61 -20.24 -13.51
CA LEU A 797 -45.17 -20.22 -13.84
C LEU A 797 -44.25 -20.31 -12.60
N TYR A 798 -44.82 -20.52 -11.42
CA TYR A 798 -44.10 -20.63 -10.14
C TYR A 798 -43.84 -22.08 -9.71
N GLU A 799 -43.09 -22.85 -10.50
CA GLU A 799 -42.48 -24.12 -10.04
C GLU A 799 -41.36 -24.58 -11.01
N ASP A 800 -40.13 -24.09 -10.82
CA ASP A 800 -38.87 -24.90 -10.88
C ASP A 800 -37.60 -24.03 -10.71
N THR A 801 -37.32 -23.74 -9.43
CA THR A 801 -36.02 -23.51 -8.80
C THR A 801 -34.82 -23.05 -9.67
N VAL A 802 -34.53 -21.74 -9.62
CA VAL A 802 -33.16 -21.36 -9.24
C VAL A 802 -33.02 -21.73 -7.77
N LEU A 803 -32.29 -22.80 -7.45
CA LEU A 803 -32.04 -23.14 -6.05
C LEU A 803 -31.21 -22.00 -5.42
N PRO A 804 -31.72 -21.32 -4.38
CA PRO A 804 -30.89 -20.39 -3.62
C PRO A 804 -29.72 -21.16 -3.00
N PHE A 805 -28.64 -20.46 -2.68
CA PHE A 805 -27.51 -21.05 -1.95
C PHE A 805 -28.03 -21.62 -0.62
N ASN A 806 -28.24 -22.94 -0.57
CA ASN A 806 -28.90 -23.57 0.56
C ASN A 806 -27.90 -23.79 1.70
N ASP A 807 -27.63 -22.73 2.46
CA ASP A 807 -26.76 -22.76 3.65
C ASP A 807 -27.12 -23.89 4.64
N VAL A 808 -28.36 -24.40 4.60
CA VAL A 808 -28.84 -25.52 5.43
C VAL A 808 -28.13 -26.84 5.08
N GLU A 809 -27.62 -26.98 3.85
CA GLU A 809 -26.84 -28.14 3.38
C GLU A 809 -25.32 -27.94 3.46
N GLU A 810 -24.82 -26.75 3.83
CA GLU A 810 -23.37 -26.53 3.97
C GLU A 810 -22.77 -27.39 5.11
N ILE A 811 -21.98 -28.40 4.71
CA ILE A 811 -20.87 -29.05 5.42
C ILE A 811 -21.02 -29.11 6.96
N GLN A 812 -21.15 -30.31 7.53
CA GLN A 812 -21.22 -30.59 8.99
C GLN A 812 -20.20 -29.82 9.88
N VAL A 813 -19.06 -29.40 9.32
CA VAL A 813 -18.09 -28.48 9.96
C VAL A 813 -18.72 -27.15 10.43
N LEU A 814 -19.75 -26.64 9.76
CA LEU A 814 -20.47 -25.42 10.15
C LEU A 814 -21.54 -25.66 11.23
N GLN A 815 -21.95 -26.91 11.46
CA GLN A 815 -22.95 -27.30 12.47
C GLN A 815 -22.38 -27.37 13.90
N GLY A 816 -21.09 -27.11 14.09
CA GLY A 816 -20.48 -27.00 15.41
C GLY A 816 -20.99 -25.78 16.19
N ASP A 817 -21.02 -25.89 17.53
CA ASP A 817 -21.36 -24.77 18.42
C ASP A 817 -20.56 -23.51 18.06
N PHE A 818 -21.26 -22.51 17.52
CA PHE A 818 -20.66 -21.25 17.07
C PHE A 818 -19.87 -20.56 18.19
N MET A 819 -20.35 -20.61 19.43
CA MET A 819 -19.70 -19.98 20.58
C MET A 819 -18.44 -20.72 21.01
N LEU A 820 -18.43 -22.06 20.92
CA LEU A 820 -17.23 -22.85 21.10
C LEU A 820 -16.18 -22.56 20.00
N VAL A 821 -16.59 -22.55 18.72
CA VAL A 821 -15.70 -22.23 17.59
C VAL A 821 -15.13 -20.81 17.73
N LYS A 822 -15.98 -19.84 18.08
CA LYS A 822 -15.59 -18.46 18.35
C LYS A 822 -14.59 -18.37 19.51
N LYS A 823 -14.84 -19.06 20.64
CA LYS A 823 -13.89 -19.11 21.77
C LYS A 823 -12.53 -19.69 21.37
N LEU A 824 -12.52 -20.79 20.61
CA LEU A 824 -11.28 -21.41 20.12
C LEU A 824 -10.52 -20.50 19.16
N TRP A 825 -11.22 -19.81 18.26
CA TRP A 825 -10.64 -18.82 17.35
C TRP A 825 -10.07 -17.60 18.10
N MET A 826 -10.80 -17.05 19.07
CA MET A 826 -10.33 -15.97 19.95
C MET A 826 -9.07 -16.38 20.72
N PHE A 827 -9.06 -17.58 21.31
CA PHE A 827 -7.88 -18.13 21.99
C PHE A 827 -6.70 -18.26 21.01
N ARG A 828 -6.94 -18.79 19.81
CA ARG A 828 -5.93 -18.99 18.77
C ARG A 828 -5.33 -17.67 18.26
N LEU A 829 -6.12 -16.59 18.27
CA LEU A 829 -5.67 -15.22 18.00
C LEU A 829 -4.76 -14.66 19.10
N ILE A 830 -5.14 -14.77 20.38
CA ILE A 830 -4.36 -14.18 21.48
C ILE A 830 -3.20 -15.04 21.96
N ARG A 831 -3.19 -16.35 21.66
CA ARG A 831 -2.18 -17.30 22.15
C ARG A 831 -0.72 -16.81 21.99
N PRO A 832 -0.28 -16.25 20.85
CA PRO A 832 1.09 -15.71 20.74
C PRO A 832 1.40 -14.58 21.73
N ILE A 833 0.41 -13.77 22.09
CA ILE A 833 0.55 -12.66 23.04
C ILE A 833 0.67 -13.21 24.47
N LEU A 834 -0.17 -14.20 24.82
CA LEU A 834 -0.10 -14.90 26.10
C LEU A 834 1.25 -15.60 26.29
N VAL A 835 1.73 -16.30 25.25
CA VAL A 835 3.04 -16.97 25.25
C VAL A 835 4.18 -15.96 25.41
N GLU A 836 4.15 -14.82 24.72
CA GLU A 836 5.17 -13.78 24.91
C GLU A 836 5.16 -13.21 26.33
N GLY A 837 3.97 -12.93 26.90
CA GLY A 837 3.85 -12.43 28.28
C GLY A 837 4.38 -13.42 29.32
N ILE A 838 4.12 -14.73 29.14
CA ILE A 838 4.68 -15.79 29.99
C ILE A 838 6.21 -15.86 29.86
N LEU A 839 6.74 -15.72 28.64
CA LEU A 839 8.19 -15.72 28.38
C LEU A 839 8.89 -14.46 28.91
N GLU A 840 8.28 -13.29 28.82
CA GLU A 840 8.79 -12.05 29.44
C GLU A 840 8.78 -12.13 30.98
N ALA A 841 7.73 -12.71 31.57
CA ALA A 841 7.66 -12.94 33.02
C ALA A 841 8.76 -13.91 33.47
N ALA A 842 8.95 -15.02 32.75
CA ALA A 842 10.04 -15.96 33.03
C ALA A 842 11.43 -15.34 32.80
N ARG A 843 11.60 -14.51 31.76
CA ARG A 843 12.84 -13.76 31.52
C ARG A 843 13.20 -12.90 32.74
N LYS A 844 12.25 -12.09 33.23
CA LYS A 844 12.45 -11.25 34.43
C LYS A 844 12.80 -12.11 35.66
N ALA A 845 12.12 -13.24 35.84
CA ALA A 845 12.38 -14.16 36.95
C ALA A 845 13.73 -14.92 36.86
N ASN A 846 14.38 -14.98 35.69
CA ASN A 846 15.63 -15.72 35.46
C ASN A 846 16.81 -14.78 35.13
N GLY A 847 16.81 -13.57 35.70
CA GLY A 847 17.93 -12.62 35.57
C GLY A 847 18.13 -12.12 34.14
N ASP A 848 17.03 -11.69 33.51
CA ASP A 848 16.94 -11.21 32.12
C ASP A 848 17.28 -12.23 31.02
N LYS A 849 17.43 -13.52 31.36
CA LYS A 849 17.68 -14.61 30.40
C LYS A 849 16.39 -15.32 30.01
N TRP A 850 16.24 -15.61 28.72
CA TRP A 850 15.08 -16.29 28.16
C TRP A 850 15.11 -17.79 28.48
N VAL A 851 13.97 -18.36 28.89
CA VAL A 851 13.87 -19.75 29.31
C VAL A 851 13.10 -20.59 28.29
N CYS A 852 13.61 -21.78 27.97
CA CYS A 852 12.88 -22.79 27.21
C CYS A 852 12.09 -23.70 28.14
N PHE A 853 10.78 -23.46 28.27
CA PHE A 853 9.89 -24.28 29.10
C PHE A 853 9.88 -25.76 28.68
N LEU A 854 9.87 -26.04 27.37
CA LEU A 854 9.87 -27.40 26.83
C LEU A 854 11.13 -28.19 27.26
N CYS A 855 12.29 -27.53 27.33
CA CYS A 855 13.50 -28.15 27.90
C CYS A 855 13.39 -28.43 29.41
N ARG A 856 12.66 -27.60 30.16
CA ARG A 856 12.43 -27.82 31.60
C ARG A 856 11.42 -28.94 31.85
N GLU A 857 10.40 -29.06 31.01
CA GLU A 857 9.38 -30.12 31.07
C GLU A 857 9.97 -31.52 30.85
N LEU A 858 11.01 -31.63 29.99
CA LEU A 858 11.75 -32.89 29.78
C LEU A 858 12.51 -33.40 31.02
N LYS A 859 12.67 -32.60 32.10
CA LYS A 859 13.31 -33.01 33.37
C LYS A 859 14.65 -33.76 33.16
N HIS A 860 14.66 -35.07 33.41
CA HIS A 860 15.84 -35.95 33.33
C HIS A 860 16.11 -36.49 31.91
N ALA A 861 15.16 -36.33 30.99
CA ALA A 861 15.29 -36.71 29.58
C ALA A 861 15.88 -35.61 28.69
N LYS A 862 16.06 -34.40 29.25
CA LYS A 862 16.71 -33.28 28.56
C LYS A 862 18.16 -33.68 28.20
N PRO A 863 18.55 -33.71 26.91
CA PRO A 863 19.93 -34.01 26.53
C PRO A 863 20.92 -33.03 27.16
N GLU A 864 22.04 -33.53 27.69
CA GLU A 864 23.05 -32.72 28.41
C GLU A 864 23.53 -31.48 27.65
N LYS A 865 23.56 -31.57 26.31
CA LYS A 865 24.00 -30.48 25.42
C LYS A 865 22.95 -29.38 25.22
N TRP A 866 21.72 -29.55 25.68
CA TRP A 866 20.67 -28.55 25.52
C TRP A 866 20.73 -27.54 26.66
N GLN A 867 20.78 -26.26 26.32
CA GLN A 867 20.63 -25.17 27.27
C GLN A 867 19.14 -24.83 27.36
N ASP A 868 18.58 -24.76 28.57
CA ASP A 868 17.20 -24.30 28.80
C ASP A 868 17.13 -22.78 29.05
N VAL A 869 18.27 -22.09 28.99
CA VAL A 869 18.42 -20.66 29.26
C VAL A 869 19.26 -20.04 28.14
N HIS A 870 18.80 -18.92 27.58
CA HIS A 870 19.38 -18.25 26.42
C HIS A 870 19.50 -16.74 26.64
N SER A 871 20.50 -16.09 26.02
CA SER A 871 20.73 -14.65 26.23
C SER A 871 19.79 -13.74 25.42
N SER A 872 19.11 -14.26 24.39
CA SER A 872 18.18 -13.47 23.58
C SER A 872 17.00 -14.28 23.04
N ARG A 873 15.90 -13.59 22.72
CA ARG A 873 14.67 -14.19 22.16
C ARG A 873 14.97 -15.03 20.92
N GLY A 874 15.74 -14.49 19.98
CA GLY A 874 16.14 -15.20 18.76
C GLY A 874 17.13 -16.35 18.97
N GLN A 875 17.75 -16.51 20.15
CA GLN A 875 18.44 -17.76 20.51
C GLN A 875 17.43 -18.80 21.01
N LEU A 876 16.49 -18.40 21.88
CA LEU A 876 15.39 -19.27 22.32
C LEU A 876 14.56 -19.76 21.12
N ASP A 877 14.19 -18.89 20.19
CA ASP A 877 13.39 -19.28 19.02
C ASP A 877 14.09 -20.31 18.14
N ARG A 878 15.38 -20.09 17.83
CA ARG A 878 16.19 -21.06 17.08
C ARG A 878 16.38 -22.36 17.86
N HIS A 879 16.49 -22.30 19.18
CA HIS A 879 16.54 -23.50 20.03
C HIS A 879 15.20 -24.27 20.01
N VAL A 880 14.05 -23.58 20.10
CA VAL A 880 12.73 -24.22 19.98
C VAL A 880 12.54 -24.83 18.59
N GLU A 881 12.91 -24.13 17.52
CA GLU A 881 12.79 -24.63 16.14
C GLU A 881 13.71 -25.85 15.87
N SER A 882 14.94 -25.86 16.41
CA SER A 882 15.92 -26.94 16.17
C SER A 882 15.86 -28.11 17.15
N CYS A 883 15.47 -27.87 18.41
CA CYS A 883 15.44 -28.88 19.48
C CYS A 883 14.01 -29.34 19.84
N HIS A 884 12.96 -28.57 19.53
CA HIS A 884 11.57 -28.90 19.89
C HIS A 884 10.66 -29.19 18.68
N SER A 885 11.13 -30.08 17.81
CA SER A 885 10.35 -30.63 16.70
C SER A 885 9.21 -31.56 17.19
N PRO A 886 8.24 -31.90 16.33
CA PRO A 886 7.22 -32.91 16.68
C PRO A 886 7.83 -34.26 17.08
N TRP A 887 8.98 -34.64 16.51
CA TRP A 887 9.71 -35.85 16.91
C TRP A 887 10.24 -35.76 18.35
N THR A 888 10.77 -34.61 18.75
CA THR A 888 11.32 -34.47 20.10
C THR A 888 10.23 -34.33 21.16
N ARG A 889 9.06 -33.80 20.82
CA ARG A 889 7.87 -33.84 21.70
C ARG A 889 7.35 -35.24 21.99
N ILE A 890 7.59 -36.21 21.09
CA ILE A 890 7.23 -37.60 21.38
C ILE A 890 8.01 -38.12 22.60
N MET A 891 9.23 -37.61 22.84
CA MET A 891 10.00 -37.98 24.03
C MET A 891 9.30 -37.65 25.35
N GLU A 892 8.47 -36.59 25.40
CA GLU A 892 7.65 -36.22 26.57
C GLU A 892 6.65 -37.34 26.93
N LYS A 893 6.09 -38.01 25.91
CA LYS A 893 5.18 -39.15 26.07
C LYS A 893 5.88 -40.48 26.36
N MET A 894 7.20 -40.55 26.16
CA MET A 894 8.00 -41.73 26.49
C MET A 894 8.40 -41.77 27.97
N LEU A 895 8.24 -40.67 28.71
CA LEU A 895 8.65 -40.57 30.12
C LEU A 895 7.69 -41.34 31.03
N THR A 896 8.24 -42.06 32.01
CA THR A 896 7.47 -42.60 33.14
C THR A 896 7.88 -41.92 34.46
N GLU A 897 7.28 -42.35 35.57
CA GLU A 897 7.68 -41.91 36.90
C GLU A 897 9.09 -42.44 37.29
N ASP A 898 9.48 -43.61 36.77
CA ASP A 898 10.84 -44.13 36.92
C ASP A 898 11.76 -43.53 35.85
N LYS A 899 12.81 -42.85 36.30
CA LYS A 899 13.83 -42.22 35.45
C LYS A 899 14.61 -43.20 34.57
N ASN A 900 14.54 -44.50 34.89
CA ASN A 900 15.23 -45.57 34.18
C ASN A 900 14.29 -46.41 33.31
N VAL A 901 13.01 -46.05 33.18
CA VAL A 901 12.04 -46.77 32.35
C VAL A 901 11.32 -45.78 31.43
N PHE A 902 11.44 -46.02 30.13
CA PHE A 902 10.75 -45.28 29.09
C PHE A 902 9.80 -46.20 28.33
N ILE A 903 8.62 -45.71 27.96
CA ILE A 903 7.57 -46.49 27.28
C ILE A 903 7.34 -46.02 25.85
N CYS A 904 6.81 -46.90 25.01
CA CYS A 904 6.28 -46.51 23.71
C CYS A 904 5.14 -45.48 23.88
N PRO A 905 5.06 -44.42 23.04
CA PRO A 905 4.00 -43.40 23.15
C PRO A 905 2.63 -43.87 22.63
N THR A 906 2.61 -45.00 21.93
CA THR A 906 1.42 -45.64 21.35
C THR A 906 0.71 -46.45 22.41
N SER A 907 -0.56 -46.13 22.69
CA SER A 907 -1.33 -46.74 23.78
C SER A 907 -1.61 -48.24 23.61
N SER A 908 -1.48 -48.78 22.39
CA SER A 908 -1.59 -50.21 22.09
C SER A 908 -0.25 -50.94 22.13
N CYS A 909 0.86 -50.27 22.48
CA CYS A 909 2.20 -50.84 22.45
C CYS A 909 2.82 -50.88 23.86
N GLU A 910 3.07 -52.09 24.37
CA GLU A 910 3.60 -52.29 25.72
C GLU A 910 5.14 -52.19 25.83
N PHE A 911 5.84 -51.83 24.75
CA PHE A 911 7.30 -51.79 24.72
C PHE A 911 7.88 -50.81 25.75
N LYS A 912 8.86 -51.29 26.54
CA LYS A 912 9.58 -50.50 27.55
C LYS A 912 11.08 -50.70 27.38
N ALA A 913 11.87 -49.64 27.62
CA ALA A 913 13.32 -49.72 27.53
C ALA A 913 14.02 -48.75 28.50
N PRO A 914 15.30 -49.00 28.87
CA PRO A 914 16.04 -48.16 29.80
C PRO A 914 16.58 -46.85 29.20
N SER A 915 16.28 -46.56 27.93
CA SER A 915 16.60 -45.28 27.32
C SER A 915 15.59 -44.87 26.25
N ILE A 916 15.36 -43.57 26.13
CA ILE A 916 14.54 -42.97 25.07
C ILE A 916 15.04 -43.38 23.68
N ARG A 917 16.35 -43.53 23.49
CA ARG A 917 16.92 -43.95 22.20
C ARG A 917 16.47 -45.36 21.80
N ALA A 918 16.35 -46.28 22.76
CA ALA A 918 15.85 -47.63 22.48
C ALA A 918 14.35 -47.61 22.14
N VAL A 919 13.55 -46.77 22.83
CA VAL A 919 12.13 -46.56 22.45
C VAL A 919 12.02 -45.91 21.06
N GLN A 920 12.86 -44.94 20.74
CA GLN A 920 12.90 -44.30 19.41
C GLN A 920 13.26 -45.27 18.29
N ILE A 921 14.19 -46.20 18.53
CA ILE A 921 14.53 -47.27 17.58
C ILE A 921 13.31 -48.17 17.38
N HIS A 922 12.69 -48.65 18.47
CA HIS A 922 11.46 -49.44 18.39
C HIS A 922 10.33 -48.71 17.62
N CYS A 923 10.10 -47.42 17.89
CA CYS A 923 9.14 -46.59 17.15
C CYS A 923 9.44 -46.47 15.65
N LEU A 924 10.67 -46.76 15.22
CA LEU A 924 11.14 -46.70 13.83
C LEU A 924 11.45 -48.08 13.23
N GLU A 925 11.08 -49.18 13.91
CA GLU A 925 11.35 -50.55 13.46
C GLU A 925 10.12 -51.46 13.70
N ASP A 926 9.70 -51.67 14.95
CA ASP A 926 8.76 -52.73 15.34
C ASP A 926 7.43 -52.21 15.96
N CYS A 927 7.15 -50.91 15.88
CA CYS A 927 5.98 -50.31 16.51
C CYS A 927 4.71 -50.38 15.65
N PRO A 928 3.51 -50.63 16.22
CA PRO A 928 2.25 -50.59 15.46
C PRO A 928 1.99 -49.26 14.72
N ASP A 929 2.45 -48.13 15.25
CA ASP A 929 2.32 -46.80 14.62
C ASP A 929 3.60 -46.39 13.84
N PHE A 930 4.41 -47.36 13.39
CA PHE A 930 5.67 -47.14 12.69
C PHE A 930 5.58 -46.09 11.56
N ASP A 931 4.57 -46.15 10.70
CA ASP A 931 4.42 -45.21 9.58
C ASP A 931 4.22 -43.76 10.06
N THR A 932 3.48 -43.58 11.16
CA THR A 932 3.28 -42.27 11.81
C THR A 932 4.59 -41.76 12.36
N TYR A 933 5.33 -42.59 13.09
CA TYR A 933 6.62 -42.21 13.67
C TYR A 933 7.69 -41.97 12.60
N GLN A 934 7.76 -42.78 11.56
CA GLN A 934 8.67 -42.60 10.43
C GLN A 934 8.35 -41.30 9.68
N THR A 935 7.08 -40.95 9.49
CA THR A 935 6.65 -39.68 8.89
C THR A 935 7.11 -38.49 9.74
N ILE A 936 6.89 -38.53 11.05
CA ILE A 936 7.30 -37.48 11.99
C ILE A 936 8.84 -37.35 12.05
N TYR A 937 9.56 -38.48 12.03
CA TYR A 937 11.02 -38.51 12.04
C TYR A 937 11.63 -37.97 10.74
N ARG A 938 11.08 -38.34 9.57
CA ARG A 938 11.44 -37.74 8.27
C ARG A 938 11.23 -36.23 8.29
N ALA A 939 10.08 -35.77 8.78
CA ALA A 939 9.78 -34.34 8.93
C ALA A 939 10.71 -33.60 9.92
N HIS A 940 11.36 -34.32 10.85
CA HIS A 940 12.38 -33.76 11.74
C HIS A 940 13.78 -33.68 11.11
N ILE A 941 14.17 -34.67 10.27
CA ILE A 941 15.49 -34.68 9.61
C ILE A 941 15.57 -33.70 8.44
N LEU A 942 14.49 -33.56 7.65
CA LEU A 942 14.49 -32.74 6.43
C LEU A 942 14.88 -31.26 6.69
N PRO A 943 14.36 -30.55 7.72
CA PRO A 943 14.78 -29.19 8.06
C PRO A 943 16.24 -29.10 8.52
N ALA A 944 16.71 -30.10 9.28
CA ALA A 944 18.08 -30.13 9.79
C ALA A 944 19.13 -30.24 8.67
N ARG A 945 18.75 -30.76 7.49
CA ARG A 945 19.59 -30.74 6.28
C ARG A 945 19.49 -29.45 5.48
N SER A 946 18.32 -28.81 5.39
CA SER A 946 18.14 -27.57 4.61
C SER A 946 18.67 -26.31 5.32
N TYR A 947 18.71 -26.31 6.67
CA TYR A 947 19.22 -25.21 7.49
C TYR A 947 20.76 -25.25 7.67
N ARG A 948 21.51 -25.54 6.61
CA ARG A 948 22.95 -25.27 6.54
C ARG A 948 23.19 -23.94 5.79
N PRO A 949 23.24 -22.78 6.47
CA PRO A 949 23.32 -21.47 5.81
C PRO A 949 24.52 -21.32 4.85
N LYS A 950 25.65 -21.99 5.11
CA LYS A 950 26.79 -22.05 4.18
C LYS A 950 26.47 -22.81 2.88
N GLU A 951 25.78 -23.95 2.95
CA GLU A 951 25.36 -24.70 1.76
C GLU A 951 24.26 -23.95 1.00
N ASN A 952 23.30 -23.35 1.70
CA ASN A 952 22.16 -22.68 1.08
C ASN A 952 22.57 -21.34 0.41
N SER A 953 23.50 -20.59 0.99
CA SER A 953 24.12 -19.42 0.34
C SER A 953 24.99 -19.82 -0.86
N THR A 954 25.78 -20.90 -0.73
CA THR A 954 26.56 -21.46 -1.86
C THR A 954 25.65 -21.96 -2.99
N ARG A 955 24.50 -22.58 -2.67
CA ARG A 955 23.48 -22.99 -3.63
C ARG A 955 22.85 -21.78 -4.32
N LYS A 956 22.35 -20.78 -3.57
CA LYS A 956 21.80 -19.52 -4.14
C LYS A 956 22.84 -18.72 -4.93
N ARG A 957 24.14 -18.89 -4.66
CA ARG A 957 25.24 -18.34 -5.46
C ARG A 957 25.41 -19.13 -6.76
N ARG A 958 25.57 -20.46 -6.70
CA ARG A 958 25.68 -21.34 -7.88
C ARG A 958 24.50 -21.21 -8.83
N ILE A 959 23.28 -21.11 -8.30
CA ILE A 959 22.06 -20.87 -9.10
C ILE A 959 22.14 -19.54 -9.85
N ARG A 960 22.60 -18.46 -9.21
CA ARG A 960 22.81 -17.17 -9.87
C ARG A 960 23.95 -17.21 -10.89
N GLU A 961 25.03 -17.93 -10.60
CA GLU A 961 26.16 -18.13 -11.53
C GLU A 961 25.72 -18.94 -12.78
N LEU A 962 24.85 -19.94 -12.62
CA LEU A 962 24.30 -20.72 -13.73
C LEU A 962 23.23 -19.97 -14.54
N LEU A 963 22.35 -19.19 -13.90
CA LEU A 963 21.37 -18.34 -14.59
C LEU A 963 22.04 -17.19 -15.36
N ALA A 964 23.13 -16.63 -14.83
CA ALA A 964 23.91 -15.58 -15.47
C ALA A 964 24.89 -16.12 -16.54
N GLY A 965 25.05 -17.43 -16.64
CA GLY A 965 26.05 -18.09 -17.47
C GLY A 965 27.41 -18.19 -16.77
N ARG A 966 27.94 -19.40 -16.67
CA ARG A 966 29.28 -19.68 -16.13
C ARG A 966 30.22 -20.11 -17.25
N VAL A 967 31.31 -19.37 -17.44
CA VAL A 967 32.39 -19.76 -18.36
C VAL A 967 32.97 -21.10 -17.93
N VAL A 968 32.96 -22.07 -18.84
CA VAL A 968 33.51 -23.41 -18.66
C VAL A 968 34.95 -23.44 -19.20
N SER A 969 35.87 -24.14 -18.53
CA SER A 969 37.22 -24.28 -19.07
C SER A 969 37.24 -25.14 -20.33
N GLU A 970 38.11 -24.83 -21.28
CA GLU A 970 38.20 -25.56 -22.56
C GLU A 970 38.45 -27.07 -22.36
N ASP A 971 39.22 -27.45 -21.33
CA ASP A 971 39.41 -28.86 -20.94
C ASP A 971 38.09 -29.52 -20.47
N THR A 972 37.25 -28.78 -19.73
CA THR A 972 35.93 -29.30 -19.33
C THR A 972 34.97 -29.39 -20.52
N LEU A 973 35.02 -28.43 -21.46
CA LEU A 973 34.27 -28.50 -22.72
C LEU A 973 34.65 -29.74 -23.53
N ARG A 974 35.94 -29.98 -23.72
CA ARG A 974 36.47 -31.16 -24.41
C ARG A 974 36.06 -32.47 -23.72
N ARG A 975 36.02 -32.51 -22.38
CA ARG A 975 35.54 -33.68 -21.62
C ARG A 975 34.04 -33.93 -21.78
N ILE A 976 33.21 -32.88 -21.74
CA ILE A 976 31.75 -33.00 -21.94
C ILE A 976 31.43 -33.45 -23.37
N ASP A 977 32.08 -32.83 -24.36
CA ASP A 977 31.94 -33.19 -25.77
C ASP A 977 32.40 -34.65 -26.03
N TRP A 978 33.54 -35.04 -25.46
CA TRP A 978 34.03 -36.42 -25.52
C TRP A 978 33.08 -37.42 -24.84
N LEU A 979 32.58 -37.14 -23.64
CA LEU A 979 31.60 -38.00 -22.94
C LEU A 979 30.29 -38.15 -23.71
N SER A 980 29.78 -37.08 -24.33
CA SER A 980 28.54 -37.12 -25.11
C SER A 980 28.68 -37.96 -26.39
N ARG A 981 29.83 -37.85 -27.09
CA ARG A 981 30.08 -38.49 -28.39
C ARG A 981 30.64 -39.92 -28.30
N THR A 982 31.39 -40.25 -27.26
CA THR A 982 32.08 -41.56 -27.16
C THR A 982 31.07 -42.69 -26.98
N PRO A 983 31.09 -43.77 -27.77
CA PRO A 983 30.22 -44.94 -27.59
C PRO A 983 30.25 -45.46 -26.14
N LEU A 984 29.13 -46.01 -25.65
CA LEU A 984 29.05 -46.48 -24.27
C LEU A 984 30.07 -47.60 -24.02
N GLU A 985 30.25 -48.44 -25.02
CA GLU A 985 31.17 -49.55 -25.09
C GLU A 985 32.62 -49.08 -24.91
N ASP A 986 33.00 -48.00 -25.60
CA ASP A 986 34.34 -47.40 -25.52
C ASP A 986 34.56 -46.67 -24.18
N PHE A 987 33.54 -45.98 -23.66
CA PHE A 987 33.60 -45.37 -22.32
C PHE A 987 33.78 -46.43 -21.23
N VAL A 988 32.97 -47.51 -21.26
CA VAL A 988 33.07 -48.64 -20.33
C VAL A 988 34.42 -49.35 -20.48
N LYS A 989 34.91 -49.51 -21.71
CA LYS A 989 36.23 -50.10 -21.99
C LYS A 989 37.36 -49.26 -21.37
N GLN A 990 37.37 -47.94 -21.58
CA GLN A 990 38.36 -47.06 -20.94
C GLN A 990 38.23 -47.05 -19.41
N ALA A 991 37.01 -47.08 -18.85
CA ALA A 991 36.81 -47.21 -17.41
C ALA A 991 37.36 -48.54 -16.85
N LYS A 992 37.29 -49.63 -17.63
CA LYS A 992 37.92 -50.93 -17.32
C LYS A 992 39.44 -50.85 -17.41
N GLU A 993 39.99 -50.22 -18.45
CA GLU A 993 41.44 -50.01 -18.64
C GLU A 993 42.06 -49.13 -17.54
N LEU A 994 41.30 -48.15 -17.00
CA LEU A 994 41.71 -47.30 -15.89
C LEU A 994 41.48 -47.92 -14.50
N GLY A 995 40.94 -49.14 -14.41
CA GLY A 995 40.67 -49.83 -13.14
C GLY A 995 39.51 -49.25 -12.31
N VAL A 996 38.65 -48.43 -12.91
CA VAL A 996 37.52 -47.74 -12.25
C VAL A 996 36.19 -48.50 -12.43
N ALA A 997 36.16 -49.53 -13.29
CA ALA A 997 34.92 -50.22 -13.65
C ALA A 997 34.55 -51.38 -12.70
N GLY A 998 33.41 -51.23 -12.03
CA GLY A 998 32.62 -52.34 -11.46
C GLY A 998 31.40 -52.68 -12.34
N LYS A 999 30.56 -53.61 -11.90
CA LYS A 999 29.27 -53.90 -12.58
C LYS A 999 28.37 -52.67 -12.67
N GLU A 1000 28.43 -51.80 -11.66
CA GLU A 1000 27.69 -50.54 -11.58
C GLU A 1000 28.10 -49.55 -12.68
N THR A 1001 29.33 -49.61 -13.20
CA THR A 1001 29.88 -48.64 -14.16
C THR A 1001 29.22 -48.75 -15.54
N GLU A 1002 28.70 -49.92 -15.92
CA GLU A 1002 27.90 -50.07 -17.13
C GLU A 1002 26.52 -49.42 -17.00
N ALA A 1003 25.90 -49.47 -15.82
CA ALA A 1003 24.62 -48.80 -15.55
C ALA A 1003 24.79 -47.28 -15.38
N LEU A 1004 25.83 -46.86 -14.65
CA LEU A 1004 26.15 -45.44 -14.48
C LEU A 1004 26.61 -44.78 -15.79
N GLY A 1005 27.18 -45.55 -16.72
CA GLY A 1005 27.66 -45.05 -18.01
C GLY A 1005 26.56 -44.45 -18.89
N GLU A 1006 25.38 -45.09 -18.98
CA GLU A 1006 24.23 -44.52 -19.72
C GLU A 1006 23.80 -43.17 -19.11
N LEU A 1007 23.71 -43.10 -17.77
CA LEU A 1007 23.34 -41.88 -17.04
C LEU A 1007 24.39 -40.76 -17.19
N ILE A 1008 25.69 -41.08 -17.10
CA ILE A 1008 26.78 -40.12 -17.28
C ILE A 1008 26.75 -39.53 -18.69
N LYS A 1009 26.47 -40.36 -19.72
CA LYS A 1009 26.32 -39.89 -21.10
C LYS A 1009 25.09 -39.01 -21.30
N GLU A 1010 23.95 -39.34 -20.71
CA GLU A 1010 22.75 -38.49 -20.81
C GLU A 1010 22.96 -37.14 -20.09
N ILE A 1011 23.61 -37.14 -18.92
CA ILE A 1011 24.01 -35.91 -18.22
C ILE A 1011 25.01 -35.09 -19.06
N ALA A 1012 25.99 -35.72 -19.71
CA ALA A 1012 26.93 -35.03 -20.59
C ALA A 1012 26.25 -34.44 -21.83
N GLY A 1013 25.27 -35.13 -22.42
CA GLY A 1013 24.43 -34.61 -23.51
C GLY A 1013 23.65 -33.36 -23.08
N LEU A 1014 22.91 -33.44 -21.98
CA LEU A 1014 22.18 -32.30 -21.42
C LEU A 1014 23.12 -31.12 -21.08
N ALA A 1015 24.28 -31.40 -20.49
CA ALA A 1015 25.27 -30.37 -20.21
C ALA A 1015 25.82 -29.72 -21.49
N SER A 1016 25.99 -30.48 -22.58
CA SER A 1016 26.39 -29.97 -23.90
C SER A 1016 25.32 -29.04 -24.49
N ASP A 1017 24.06 -29.44 -24.45
CA ASP A 1017 22.92 -28.64 -24.94
C ASP A 1017 22.75 -27.32 -24.17
N MET A 1018 23.20 -27.27 -22.92
CA MET A 1018 23.17 -26.09 -22.04
C MET A 1018 24.41 -25.18 -22.18
N ILE A 1019 25.37 -25.52 -23.03
CA ILE A 1019 26.58 -24.73 -23.29
C ILE A 1019 26.43 -23.98 -24.60
N VAL A 1020 26.35 -22.65 -24.51
CA VAL A 1020 26.35 -21.75 -25.66
C VAL A 1020 27.62 -20.91 -25.61
N ASP A 1021 28.41 -20.92 -26.68
CA ASP A 1021 29.68 -20.17 -26.81
C ASP A 1021 30.67 -20.35 -25.64
N GLY A 1022 30.74 -21.58 -25.08
CA GLY A 1022 31.61 -21.91 -23.94
C GLY A 1022 31.08 -21.45 -22.57
N ILE A 1023 29.86 -20.92 -22.53
CA ILE A 1023 29.16 -20.50 -21.32
C ILE A 1023 28.08 -21.54 -21.00
N LEU A 1024 28.22 -22.24 -19.87
CA LEU A 1024 27.15 -23.09 -19.34
C LEU A 1024 26.08 -22.20 -18.73
N GLN A 1025 24.90 -22.16 -19.35
CA GLN A 1025 23.75 -21.43 -18.85
C GLN A 1025 22.59 -22.41 -18.59
N ASP A 1026 22.16 -22.49 -17.33
CA ASP A 1026 20.99 -23.29 -16.96
C ASP A 1026 19.80 -22.37 -16.71
N PRO A 1027 18.85 -22.24 -17.67
CA PRO A 1027 17.64 -21.45 -17.47
C PRO A 1027 16.72 -22.02 -16.37
N ASN A 1028 16.94 -23.28 -15.97
CA ASN A 1028 16.14 -24.01 -14.99
C ASN A 1028 16.85 -24.16 -13.62
N ALA A 1029 18.05 -23.63 -13.43
CA ALA A 1029 18.79 -23.74 -12.15
C ALA A 1029 18.04 -23.17 -10.94
N GLY A 1030 17.08 -22.26 -11.17
CA GLY A 1030 16.21 -21.69 -10.14
C GLY A 1030 14.95 -22.50 -9.82
N ARG A 1031 14.63 -23.55 -10.58
CA ARG A 1031 13.45 -24.41 -10.40
C ARG A 1031 13.75 -25.54 -9.40
N GLU A 1032 12.72 -26.13 -8.81
CA GLU A 1032 12.91 -27.35 -8.02
C GLU A 1032 13.19 -28.54 -8.96
N VAL A 1033 14.09 -29.44 -8.55
CA VAL A 1033 14.55 -30.56 -9.39
C VAL A 1033 13.38 -31.43 -9.86
N TYR A 1034 12.33 -31.54 -9.04
CA TYR A 1034 11.11 -32.29 -9.37
C TYR A 1034 10.31 -31.68 -10.53
N ASP A 1035 10.24 -30.34 -10.62
CA ASP A 1035 9.53 -29.64 -11.70
C ASP A 1035 10.33 -29.73 -13.01
N THR A 1036 11.65 -29.52 -12.95
CA THR A 1036 12.54 -29.73 -14.09
C THR A 1036 12.53 -31.18 -14.56
N TYR A 1037 12.44 -32.15 -13.64
CA TYR A 1037 12.34 -33.57 -13.98
C TYR A 1037 11.01 -33.89 -14.69
N LYS A 1038 9.88 -33.29 -14.28
CA LYS A 1038 8.60 -33.45 -15.00
C LYS A 1038 8.60 -32.92 -16.42
N GLU A 1039 9.32 -31.83 -16.69
CA GLU A 1039 9.40 -31.23 -18.03
C GLU A 1039 10.41 -31.97 -18.94
N VAL A 1040 11.56 -32.40 -18.39
CA VAL A 1040 12.66 -33.01 -19.18
C VAL A 1040 12.52 -34.54 -19.30
N ALA A 1041 12.05 -35.21 -18.25
CA ALA A 1041 11.83 -36.65 -18.22
C ALA A 1041 10.36 -36.95 -18.58
N THR A 1042 10.04 -36.85 -19.87
CA THR A 1042 8.70 -37.20 -20.38
C THR A 1042 8.32 -38.64 -19.98
N PRO A 1043 7.02 -38.96 -19.82
CA PRO A 1043 6.58 -40.30 -19.42
C PRO A 1043 7.19 -41.42 -20.26
N ASP A 1044 7.32 -41.22 -21.58
CA ASP A 1044 7.98 -42.18 -22.49
C ASP A 1044 9.49 -42.31 -22.28
N ARG A 1045 10.18 -41.26 -21.82
CA ARG A 1045 11.61 -41.31 -21.49
C ARG A 1045 11.81 -42.08 -20.18
N VAL A 1046 11.03 -41.74 -19.16
CA VAL A 1046 11.03 -42.43 -17.85
C VAL A 1046 10.63 -43.89 -18.01
N ALA A 1047 9.60 -44.20 -18.80
CA ALA A 1047 9.18 -45.57 -19.08
C ALA A 1047 10.25 -46.37 -19.82
N ARG A 1048 10.94 -45.77 -20.81
CA ARG A 1048 12.07 -46.42 -21.50
C ARG A 1048 13.28 -46.66 -20.58
N LEU A 1049 13.62 -45.70 -19.73
CA LEU A 1049 14.70 -45.85 -18.76
C LEU A 1049 14.38 -46.95 -17.73
N ASN A 1050 13.16 -46.93 -17.17
CA ASN A 1050 12.68 -47.93 -16.22
C ASN A 1050 12.52 -49.32 -16.84
N ALA A 1051 12.11 -49.42 -18.11
CA ALA A 1051 12.05 -50.70 -18.82
C ALA A 1051 13.45 -51.30 -18.99
N LYS A 1052 14.43 -50.52 -19.45
CA LYS A 1052 15.83 -50.93 -19.56
C LYS A 1052 16.44 -51.31 -18.22
N LEU A 1053 16.18 -50.52 -17.17
CA LEU A 1053 16.65 -50.82 -15.81
C LEU A 1053 16.05 -52.13 -15.30
N LYS A 1054 14.74 -52.35 -15.50
CA LYS A 1054 14.04 -53.57 -15.07
C LYS A 1054 14.42 -54.83 -15.87
N GLU A 1055 14.80 -54.66 -17.14
CA GLU A 1055 15.36 -55.73 -17.98
C GLU A 1055 16.78 -56.13 -17.52
N ARG A 1056 17.58 -55.16 -17.05
CA ARG A 1056 18.99 -55.35 -16.67
C ARG A 1056 19.19 -55.65 -15.18
N PHE A 1057 18.25 -55.24 -14.34
CA PHE A 1057 18.18 -55.46 -12.89
C PHE A 1057 16.78 -55.97 -12.51
N PRO A 1058 16.52 -57.29 -12.60
CA PRO A 1058 15.21 -57.87 -12.34
C PRO A 1058 14.86 -57.98 -10.84
N ASP A 1059 15.81 -57.76 -9.92
CA ASP A 1059 15.55 -57.66 -8.48
C ASP A 1059 15.22 -56.19 -8.11
N PRO A 1060 14.02 -55.88 -7.60
CA PRO A 1060 13.62 -54.51 -7.25
C PRO A 1060 14.42 -53.86 -6.11
N LYS A 1061 15.33 -54.58 -5.44
CA LYS A 1061 16.20 -54.05 -4.37
C LYS A 1061 17.60 -53.64 -4.84
N ALA A 1062 17.98 -53.96 -6.07
CA ALA A 1062 19.29 -53.62 -6.67
C ALA A 1062 19.18 -52.45 -7.66
#